data_AF-A0A061MYZ3-F1
#
_entry.id   AF-A0A061MYZ3-F1
#
_cell.length_a   1.000
_cell.length_b   1.000
_cell.length_c   1.000
_cell.angle_alpha   90.00
_cell.angle_beta   90.00
_cell.angle_gamma   90.00
#
_symmetry.space_group_name_H-M   'P 1'
#
loop_
_entity.id
_entity.type
_entity.pdbx_description
1 polymer ?
#
loop_
_entity_poly.entity_id
_entity_poly.type
_entity_poly.pdbx_seq_one_letter_code
_entity_poly.pdbx_strand_id
1 'polypeptide(L)'
;MFLLVGLSTTDLADAEELNLKEAIPDEALRDAIKASLETEESIIDEATLEQLVELDGARGQGIADLTGLEYFTNLEDIELRSNEITDLGPLQQLDNLESIDLRQNHIRDLAALEGLTGLLNLDLRGNAVSDLSALKSLVHLETLDLRQNQITSIEPLAGLYHLEELNLRENSVHNLQPLQQLVELKELNLHTNRVNDLNPISNLEKLEVLTLRRNQVTDLSPLQSLLNLNDMNLRDNDIDSLEPLASLPRLTERLHVRGNDRLTDYSPVESYYANIKDVDFILRPLMPFPLERFDTQTSAERQRSIYESLVRNNSHFKDESIFEQKFQTMNTGMFSFFRGSSHLYADDALRGNMGVPDAWLKDDVNTWITGDFHVENIGFYGNGSGEPVFDFNDFDEVVYAPFYYDLIRYGSSLIKLNDIAPGLQLSDDEISEVITEFVTTYTNHLQKVADGEIEPKQFSFTPEHTEGFVKETAEELQSISQLDELNTWTTMIGEQRRFEEDNPRLAAASEAEKTMINTYWQNYVDAQTNVYDLDEKHFEIKDIVRRTNAGLGSLGYDRYYVLIEDASDSEDDDIILDVKAQTKAPFEEEASMQTPHAERTITGAKALLPDNHSPYWGMLDTEEQSYSVRERSRYKEEFGEASFESKEQLESVVRHSAQAAAIAHSRANPTFAENASRAIQSWEDFEGTLTEISVQYYGQVIHDYNVFSAQYTNGFFLLEIRMFQRY
;
A
#
# COMPACT_ATOMS: atom_id res chain seq x y z
N MET A 1 30.61 -8.40 -55.80
CA MET A 1 31.07 -9.79 -55.67
C MET A 1 32.40 -9.78 -54.95
N PHE A 2 32.34 -9.81 -53.62
CA PHE A 2 33.22 -10.62 -52.77
C PHE A 2 32.38 -10.94 -51.54
N LEU A 3 32.20 -12.25 -51.28
CA LEU A 3 31.66 -12.75 -50.02
C LEU A 3 32.68 -12.44 -48.93
N LEU A 4 32.25 -11.81 -47.84
CA LEU A 4 33.02 -11.72 -46.60
C LEU A 4 32.26 -12.51 -45.53
N VAL A 5 32.61 -13.79 -45.43
CA VAL A 5 32.22 -14.68 -44.34
C VAL A 5 33.52 -15.11 -43.67
N GLY A 6 33.73 -14.70 -42.41
CA GLY A 6 34.77 -15.22 -41.54
C GLY A 6 36.05 -14.38 -41.47
N LEU A 7 35.95 -13.13 -41.00
CA LEU A 7 37.10 -12.37 -40.53
C LEU A 7 37.13 -12.38 -38.99
N SER A 8 38.31 -12.59 -38.41
CA SER A 8 38.56 -12.34 -36.99
C SER A 8 38.65 -10.83 -36.74
N THR A 9 38.47 -10.40 -35.49
CA THR A 9 38.50 -8.99 -35.05
C THR A 9 39.72 -8.18 -35.54
N THR A 10 40.82 -8.84 -35.93
CA THR A 10 42.01 -8.19 -36.51
C THR A 10 41.92 -7.80 -37.99
N ASP A 11 40.97 -8.30 -38.77
CA ASP A 11 40.92 -8.06 -40.24
C ASP A 11 40.00 -6.89 -40.65
N LEU A 12 39.33 -6.22 -39.71
CA LEU A 12 38.48 -5.04 -39.97
C LEU A 12 39.03 -3.73 -39.38
N ALA A 13 40.08 -3.79 -38.55
CA ALA A 13 40.80 -2.59 -38.11
C ALA A 13 41.58 -1.87 -39.25
N ASP A 14 41.68 -2.50 -40.43
CA ASP A 14 42.28 -1.94 -41.66
C ASP A 14 41.22 -1.53 -42.71
N ALA A 15 39.92 -1.50 -42.37
CA ALA A 15 38.86 -1.11 -43.30
C ALA A 15 38.72 0.42 -43.35
N GLU A 16 38.99 1.05 -44.50
CA GLU A 16 38.80 2.50 -44.70
C GLU A 16 37.32 2.94 -44.48
N GLU A 17 36.36 2.00 -44.54
CA GLU A 17 34.92 2.23 -44.41
C GLU A 17 34.21 1.04 -43.71
N LEU A 18 33.26 1.31 -42.79
CA LEU A 18 32.41 0.33 -42.10
C LEU A 18 30.95 0.42 -42.58
N ASN A 19 30.39 -0.70 -43.03
CA ASN A 19 28.97 -0.79 -43.38
C ASN A 19 28.13 -1.12 -42.13
N LEU A 20 27.45 -0.12 -41.58
CA LEU A 20 26.68 -0.21 -40.33
C LEU A 20 25.60 -1.30 -40.38
N LYS A 21 24.96 -1.52 -41.54
CA LYS A 21 23.89 -2.53 -41.66
C LYS A 21 24.42 -3.97 -41.64
N GLU A 22 25.64 -4.18 -42.12
CA GLU A 22 26.27 -5.50 -42.12
C GLU A 22 26.99 -5.79 -40.80
N ALA A 23 27.60 -4.76 -40.20
CA ALA A 23 28.37 -4.87 -38.97
C ALA A 23 27.50 -4.89 -37.70
N ILE A 24 26.39 -4.14 -37.68
CA ILE A 24 25.50 -4.02 -36.52
C ILE A 24 24.14 -4.60 -36.91
N PRO A 25 23.86 -5.88 -36.60
CA PRO A 25 22.64 -6.57 -37.02
C PRO A 25 21.40 -6.03 -36.32
N ASP A 26 21.52 -5.67 -35.03
CA ASP A 26 20.45 -5.07 -34.24
C ASP A 26 20.08 -3.68 -34.79
N GLU A 27 18.81 -3.51 -35.16
CA GLU A 27 18.33 -2.27 -35.77
C GLU A 27 18.27 -1.11 -34.78
N ALA A 28 17.83 -1.37 -33.55
CA ALA A 28 17.73 -0.37 -32.52
C ALA A 28 19.13 0.15 -32.12
N LEU A 29 20.10 -0.75 -31.97
CA LEU A 29 21.48 -0.37 -31.68
C LEU A 29 22.11 0.44 -32.80
N ARG A 30 21.90 0.01 -34.04
CA ARG A 30 22.41 0.72 -35.22
C ARG A 30 21.80 2.12 -35.34
N ASP A 31 20.52 2.26 -35.04
CA ASP A 31 19.84 3.55 -35.10
C ASP A 31 20.30 4.47 -33.96
N ALA A 32 20.57 3.93 -32.76
CA ALA A 32 21.18 4.69 -31.67
C ALA A 32 22.58 5.19 -32.05
N ILE A 33 23.44 4.33 -32.59
CA ILE A 33 24.80 4.70 -33.05
C ILE A 33 24.73 5.81 -34.11
N LYS A 34 23.80 5.70 -35.07
CA LYS A 34 23.60 6.75 -36.08
C LYS A 34 23.13 8.07 -35.48
N ALA A 35 22.25 8.00 -34.48
CA ALA A 35 21.76 9.17 -33.78
C ALA A 35 22.90 9.88 -33.04
N SER A 36 23.72 9.14 -32.27
CA SER A 36 24.87 9.71 -31.55
C SER A 36 25.97 10.26 -32.48
N LEU A 37 26.12 9.67 -33.68
CA LEU A 37 27.02 10.19 -34.73
C LEU A 37 26.40 11.32 -35.58
N GLU A 38 25.14 11.67 -35.36
CA GLU A 38 24.37 12.63 -36.18
C GLU A 38 24.44 12.32 -37.70
N THR A 39 24.40 11.03 -38.08
CA THR A 39 24.58 10.59 -39.46
C THR A 39 23.45 9.70 -39.97
N GLU A 40 23.10 9.88 -41.25
CA GLU A 40 22.17 9.00 -41.98
C GLU A 40 22.91 8.00 -42.89
N GLU A 41 24.24 8.10 -42.94
CA GLU A 41 25.06 7.28 -43.83
C GLU A 41 25.01 5.81 -43.38
N SER A 42 24.92 4.90 -44.35
CA SER A 42 24.92 3.46 -44.07
C SER A 42 26.33 2.85 -44.09
N ILE A 43 27.30 3.61 -44.61
CA ILE A 43 28.71 3.30 -44.65
C ILE A 43 29.42 4.52 -44.07
N ILE A 44 30.22 4.34 -43.03
CA ILE A 44 30.94 5.42 -42.35
C ILE A 44 32.46 5.18 -42.45
N ASP A 45 33.25 6.24 -42.55
CA ASP A 45 34.72 6.14 -42.64
C ASP A 45 35.38 6.07 -41.25
N GLU A 46 36.68 5.77 -41.21
CA GLU A 46 37.48 5.73 -39.98
C GLU A 46 37.37 7.02 -39.15
N ALA A 47 37.39 8.18 -39.81
CA ALA A 47 37.28 9.47 -39.12
C ALA A 47 35.91 9.67 -38.45
N THR A 48 34.86 9.04 -38.96
CA THR A 48 33.52 9.06 -38.35
C THR A 48 33.39 8.01 -37.25
N LEU A 49 34.00 6.83 -37.40
CA LEU A 49 34.08 5.83 -36.32
C LEU A 49 34.74 6.40 -35.06
N GLU A 50 35.84 7.13 -35.24
CA GLU A 50 36.59 7.74 -34.14
C GLU A 50 35.82 8.83 -33.38
N GLN A 51 34.70 9.34 -33.94
CA GLN A 51 33.88 10.39 -33.31
C GLN A 51 32.92 9.86 -32.25
N LEU A 52 32.58 8.56 -32.25
CA LEU A 52 31.68 8.00 -31.25
C LEU A 52 32.42 7.78 -29.93
N VAL A 53 32.29 8.74 -29.03
CA VAL A 53 32.86 8.71 -27.68
C VAL A 53 31.80 8.38 -26.63
N GLU A 54 30.56 8.80 -26.87
CA GLU A 54 29.40 8.53 -26.01
C GLU A 54 28.30 7.85 -26.85
N LEU A 55 27.75 6.75 -26.36
CA LEU A 55 26.54 6.14 -26.90
C LEU A 55 25.35 6.48 -26.00
N ASP A 56 24.61 7.51 -26.39
CA ASP A 56 23.40 8.00 -25.74
C ASP A 56 22.12 7.59 -26.50
N GLY A 57 20.96 7.80 -25.88
CA GLY A 57 19.67 7.58 -26.56
C GLY A 57 19.28 6.11 -26.82
N ALA A 58 20.12 5.15 -26.47
CA ALA A 58 19.85 3.71 -26.62
C ALA A 58 18.95 3.12 -25.50
N ARG A 59 18.42 3.96 -24.61
CA ARG A 59 17.50 3.55 -23.53
C ARG A 59 16.19 2.98 -24.08
N GLY A 60 15.80 1.81 -23.59
CA GLY A 60 14.41 1.33 -23.78
C GLY A 60 14.05 0.98 -25.21
N GLN A 61 15.04 0.70 -26.07
CA GLN A 61 14.82 0.50 -27.50
C GLN A 61 14.64 -0.99 -27.87
N GLY A 62 14.73 -1.90 -26.90
CA GLY A 62 14.64 -3.34 -27.15
C GLY A 62 15.90 -3.92 -27.78
N ILE A 63 17.06 -3.32 -27.53
CA ILE A 63 18.36 -3.81 -28.01
C ILE A 63 18.65 -5.15 -27.35
N ALA A 64 18.98 -6.17 -28.14
CA ALA A 64 19.28 -7.50 -27.64
C ALA A 64 20.71 -7.97 -28.01
N ASP A 65 21.25 -7.45 -29.11
CA ASP A 65 22.55 -7.86 -29.66
C ASP A 65 23.49 -6.65 -29.80
N LEU A 66 24.60 -6.70 -29.07
CA LEU A 66 25.63 -5.65 -29.05
C LEU A 66 26.67 -5.77 -30.18
N THR A 67 26.54 -6.78 -31.05
CA THR A 67 27.49 -7.02 -32.15
C THR A 67 27.68 -5.76 -33.00
N GLY A 68 28.93 -5.42 -33.24
CA GLY A 68 29.34 -4.22 -33.98
C GLY A 68 29.78 -3.08 -33.07
N LEU A 69 29.51 -3.12 -31.76
CA LEU A 69 30.07 -2.12 -30.83
C LEU A 69 31.59 -2.23 -30.68
N GLU A 70 32.17 -3.40 -30.92
CA GLU A 70 33.61 -3.63 -30.82
C GLU A 70 34.45 -2.77 -31.80
N TYR A 71 33.82 -2.16 -32.82
CA TYR A 71 34.49 -1.27 -33.77
C TYR A 71 34.66 0.17 -33.27
N PHE A 72 33.94 0.58 -32.22
CA PHE A 72 33.94 1.95 -31.70
C PHE A 72 34.88 2.07 -30.49
N THR A 73 36.17 1.88 -30.73
CA THR A 73 37.19 1.75 -29.68
C THR A 73 37.46 3.03 -28.88
N ASN A 74 36.97 4.19 -29.34
CA ASN A 74 37.03 5.47 -28.63
C ASN A 74 35.85 5.70 -27.68
N LEU A 75 34.94 4.73 -27.54
CA LEU A 75 33.85 4.82 -26.57
C LEU A 75 34.40 4.93 -25.15
N GLU A 76 33.96 5.98 -24.46
CA GLU A 76 34.25 6.29 -23.05
C GLU A 76 32.99 6.06 -22.20
N ASP A 77 31.81 6.40 -22.73
CA ASP A 77 30.53 6.33 -22.01
C ASP A 77 29.45 5.57 -22.81
N ILE A 78 28.75 4.63 -22.17
CA ILE A 78 27.67 3.85 -22.80
C ILE A 78 26.40 3.83 -21.92
N GLU A 79 25.26 4.28 -22.46
CA GLU A 79 23.92 4.14 -21.86
C GLU A 79 23.08 3.08 -22.58
N LEU A 80 22.95 1.88 -21.99
CA LEU A 80 22.20 0.74 -22.57
C LEU A 80 21.06 0.25 -21.65
N ARG A 81 20.56 1.09 -20.75
CA ARG A 81 19.54 0.69 -19.78
C ARG A 81 18.18 0.34 -20.39
N SER A 82 17.46 -0.53 -19.69
CA SER A 82 16.09 -0.97 -20.01
C SER A 82 16.00 -1.66 -21.39
N ASN A 83 16.93 -2.55 -21.70
CA ASN A 83 16.99 -3.31 -22.96
C ASN A 83 16.90 -4.83 -22.69
N GLU A 84 17.15 -5.65 -23.72
CA GLU A 84 17.06 -7.12 -23.65
C GLU A 84 18.44 -7.81 -23.70
N ILE A 85 19.50 -7.10 -23.30
CA ILE A 85 20.89 -7.55 -23.47
C ILE A 85 21.20 -8.73 -22.55
N THR A 86 21.81 -9.77 -23.12
CA THR A 86 22.35 -10.92 -22.36
C THR A 86 23.86 -11.12 -22.51
N ASP A 87 24.42 -10.71 -23.65
CA ASP A 87 25.83 -10.94 -24.00
C ASP A 87 26.58 -9.61 -24.07
N LEU A 88 27.67 -9.52 -23.31
CA LEU A 88 28.54 -8.34 -23.24
C LEU A 88 29.83 -8.52 -24.06
N GLY A 89 30.00 -9.64 -24.76
CA GLY A 89 31.21 -9.96 -25.55
C GLY A 89 31.74 -8.81 -26.42
N PRO A 90 30.88 -8.08 -27.15
CA PRO A 90 31.29 -6.92 -27.96
C PRO A 90 31.99 -5.79 -27.19
N LEU A 91 31.81 -5.71 -25.86
CA LEU A 91 32.45 -4.68 -25.03
C LEU A 91 33.90 -5.04 -24.65
N GLN A 92 34.34 -6.28 -24.84
CA GLN A 92 35.57 -6.82 -24.22
C GLN A 92 36.87 -6.07 -24.54
N GLN A 93 36.92 -5.35 -25.67
CA GLN A 93 38.12 -4.65 -26.16
C GLN A 93 37.96 -3.13 -26.18
N LEU A 94 36.89 -2.60 -25.56
CA LEU A 94 36.64 -1.17 -25.47
C LEU A 94 37.38 -0.59 -24.27
N ASP A 95 38.71 -0.64 -24.32
CA ASP A 95 39.61 -0.34 -23.19
C ASP A 95 39.52 1.12 -22.68
N ASN A 96 38.93 2.02 -23.46
CA ASN A 96 38.71 3.42 -23.10
C ASN A 96 37.42 3.66 -22.30
N LEU A 97 36.60 2.63 -22.07
CA LEU A 97 35.36 2.79 -21.30
C LEU A 97 35.64 3.23 -19.86
N GLU A 98 35.04 4.36 -19.49
CA GLU A 98 35.06 4.96 -18.17
C GLU A 98 33.71 4.76 -17.44
N SER A 99 32.59 4.78 -18.18
CA SER A 99 31.25 4.61 -17.62
C SER A 99 30.37 3.65 -18.43
N ILE A 100 29.70 2.73 -17.74
CA ILE A 100 28.75 1.80 -18.36
C ILE A 100 27.46 1.73 -17.55
N ASP A 101 26.33 2.09 -18.18
CA ASP A 101 24.98 1.89 -17.66
C ASP A 101 24.27 0.72 -18.37
N LEU A 102 24.18 -0.42 -17.68
CA LEU A 102 23.54 -1.66 -18.16
C LEU A 102 22.30 -2.04 -17.33
N ARG A 103 21.66 -1.06 -16.69
CA ARG A 103 20.49 -1.29 -15.83
C ARG A 103 19.34 -1.98 -16.55
N GLN A 104 18.59 -2.80 -15.83
CA GLN A 104 17.35 -3.42 -16.31
C GLN A 104 17.54 -4.15 -17.65
N ASN A 105 18.49 -5.09 -17.67
CA ASN A 105 18.75 -6.00 -18.79
C ASN A 105 18.61 -7.46 -18.32
N HIS A 106 19.14 -8.43 -19.07
CA HIS A 106 19.09 -9.85 -18.76
C HIS A 106 20.49 -10.46 -18.54
N ILE A 107 21.42 -9.64 -18.06
CA ILE A 107 22.84 -10.00 -17.92
C ILE A 107 23.04 -10.95 -16.74
N ARG A 108 23.89 -11.95 -16.97
CA ARG A 108 24.32 -12.92 -15.95
C ARG A 108 25.83 -13.08 -15.88
N ASP A 109 26.48 -13.04 -17.03
CA ASP A 109 27.93 -13.21 -17.19
C ASP A 109 28.59 -11.86 -17.39
N LEU A 110 29.62 -11.57 -16.59
CA LEU A 110 30.40 -10.34 -16.63
C LEU A 110 31.80 -10.54 -17.22
N ALA A 111 32.15 -11.73 -17.73
CA ALA A 111 33.50 -12.05 -18.18
C ALA A 111 34.07 -11.05 -19.20
N ALA A 112 33.23 -10.47 -20.05
CA ALA A 112 33.65 -9.46 -21.02
C ALA A 112 34.19 -8.18 -20.35
N LEU A 113 33.81 -7.88 -19.10
CA LEU A 113 34.25 -6.68 -18.39
C LEU A 113 35.63 -6.81 -17.73
N GLU A 114 36.21 -8.02 -17.62
CA GLU A 114 37.44 -8.28 -16.84
C GLU A 114 38.65 -7.42 -17.24
N GLY A 115 38.73 -7.03 -18.53
CA GLY A 115 39.83 -6.25 -19.09
C GLY A 115 39.66 -4.73 -19.03
N LEU A 116 38.46 -4.23 -18.69
CA LEU A 116 38.08 -2.81 -18.83
C LEU A 116 38.58 -1.97 -17.64
N THR A 117 39.89 -2.02 -17.39
CA THR A 117 40.51 -1.47 -16.17
C THR A 117 40.40 0.05 -16.03
N GLY A 118 40.02 0.76 -17.10
CA GLY A 118 39.73 2.20 -17.08
C GLY A 118 38.38 2.56 -16.45
N LEU A 119 37.49 1.59 -16.19
CA LEU A 119 36.16 1.85 -15.66
C LEU A 119 36.19 2.54 -14.30
N LEU A 120 35.45 3.67 -14.24
CA LEU A 120 35.19 4.47 -13.05
C LEU A 120 33.77 4.23 -12.53
N ASN A 121 32.80 4.05 -13.43
CA ASN A 121 31.39 3.91 -13.08
C ASN A 121 30.75 2.68 -13.76
N LEU A 122 30.09 1.84 -12.96
CA LEU A 122 29.40 0.66 -13.48
C LEU A 122 28.05 0.47 -12.81
N ASP A 123 26.97 0.53 -13.60
CA ASP A 123 25.62 0.28 -13.14
C ASP A 123 25.05 -1.00 -13.78
N LEU A 124 24.85 -2.02 -12.95
CA LEU A 124 24.31 -3.34 -13.29
C LEU A 124 22.98 -3.63 -12.60
N ARG A 125 22.28 -2.59 -12.11
CA ARG A 125 21.01 -2.76 -11.38
C ARG A 125 19.98 -3.56 -12.19
N GLY A 126 19.24 -4.44 -11.52
CA GLY A 126 18.06 -5.10 -12.11
C GLY A 126 18.42 -6.11 -13.20
N ASN A 127 19.51 -6.86 -12.97
CA ASN A 127 19.97 -7.96 -13.82
C ASN A 127 19.87 -9.29 -13.03
N ALA A 128 20.53 -10.34 -13.52
CA ALA A 128 20.59 -11.65 -12.87
C ALA A 128 22.04 -12.06 -12.53
N VAL A 129 22.89 -11.09 -12.18
CA VAL A 129 24.29 -11.30 -11.83
C VAL A 129 24.41 -12.00 -10.48
N SER A 130 25.31 -12.99 -10.40
CA SER A 130 25.63 -13.69 -9.14
C SER A 130 27.12 -13.87 -8.90
N ASP A 131 27.94 -13.85 -9.97
CA ASP A 131 29.40 -13.93 -9.91
C ASP A 131 30.02 -12.58 -10.28
N LEU A 132 30.83 -12.04 -9.37
CA LEU A 132 31.51 -10.75 -9.53
C LEU A 132 33.00 -10.92 -9.89
N SER A 133 33.47 -12.12 -10.20
CA SER A 133 34.90 -12.42 -10.38
C SER A 133 35.57 -11.54 -11.43
N ALA A 134 34.84 -11.19 -12.50
CA ALA A 134 35.32 -10.29 -13.55
C ALA A 134 35.59 -8.86 -13.06
N LEU A 135 34.98 -8.42 -11.95
CA LEU A 135 35.15 -7.06 -11.44
C LEU A 135 36.46 -6.87 -10.65
N LYS A 136 37.16 -7.95 -10.30
CA LYS A 136 38.31 -7.92 -9.38
C LYS A 136 39.47 -7.03 -9.87
N SER A 137 39.65 -6.92 -11.18
CA SER A 137 40.71 -6.13 -11.83
C SER A 137 40.35 -4.66 -12.03
N LEU A 138 39.08 -4.27 -11.82
CA LEU A 138 38.56 -2.93 -12.08
C LEU A 138 38.87 -1.96 -10.94
N VAL A 139 40.14 -1.90 -10.55
CA VAL A 139 40.62 -1.24 -9.33
C VAL A 139 40.37 0.27 -9.30
N HIS A 140 40.04 0.87 -10.44
CA HIS A 140 39.72 2.30 -10.59
C HIS A 140 38.24 2.63 -10.42
N LEU A 141 37.37 1.63 -10.21
CA LEU A 141 35.94 1.87 -9.95
C LEU A 141 35.75 2.79 -8.74
N GLU A 142 34.99 3.86 -8.95
CA GLU A 142 34.57 4.85 -7.97
C GLU A 142 33.09 4.62 -7.59
N THR A 143 32.23 4.29 -8.56
CA THR A 143 30.82 3.97 -8.31
C THR A 143 30.44 2.59 -8.86
N LEU A 144 29.75 1.80 -8.03
CA LEU A 144 29.28 0.46 -8.40
C LEU A 144 27.87 0.21 -7.88
N ASP A 145 26.93 0.07 -8.82
CA ASP A 145 25.54 -0.27 -8.52
C ASP A 145 25.21 -1.69 -8.97
N LEU A 146 24.91 -2.54 -7.99
CA LEU A 146 24.59 -3.95 -8.14
C LEU A 146 23.20 -4.29 -7.59
N ARG A 147 22.34 -3.28 -7.37
CA ARG A 147 21.04 -3.53 -6.72
C ARG A 147 20.14 -4.44 -7.55
N GLN A 148 19.26 -5.21 -6.89
CA GLN A 148 18.31 -6.12 -7.55
C GLN A 148 19.01 -7.15 -8.44
N ASN A 149 19.93 -7.91 -7.84
CA ASN A 149 20.66 -9.02 -8.47
C ASN A 149 20.59 -10.28 -7.58
N GLN A 150 21.44 -11.28 -7.83
CA GLN A 150 21.46 -12.58 -7.12
C GLN A 150 22.79 -12.80 -6.38
N ILE A 151 23.38 -11.72 -5.87
CA ILE A 151 24.72 -11.73 -5.30
C ILE A 151 24.67 -12.25 -3.86
N THR A 152 25.56 -13.19 -3.56
CA THR A 152 25.75 -13.75 -2.21
C THR A 152 27.14 -13.50 -1.65
N SER A 153 28.15 -13.38 -2.52
CA SER A 153 29.55 -13.15 -2.17
C SER A 153 30.06 -11.89 -2.87
N ILE A 154 30.77 -11.07 -2.11
CA ILE A 154 31.41 -9.83 -2.57
C ILE A 154 32.95 -9.91 -2.47
N GLU A 155 33.53 -11.11 -2.33
CA GLU A 155 34.99 -11.32 -2.27
C GLU A 155 35.76 -10.64 -3.41
N PRO A 156 35.27 -10.66 -4.68
CA PRO A 156 35.96 -9.97 -5.77
C PRO A 156 36.13 -8.46 -5.58
N LEU A 157 35.32 -7.82 -4.72
CA LEU A 157 35.37 -6.38 -4.48
C LEU A 157 36.50 -5.96 -3.53
N ALA A 158 37.21 -6.91 -2.88
CA ALA A 158 38.17 -6.60 -1.81
C ALA A 158 39.37 -5.73 -2.22
N GLY A 159 39.61 -5.57 -3.52
CA GLY A 159 40.71 -4.79 -4.09
C GLY A 159 40.31 -3.45 -4.71
N LEU A 160 39.03 -3.08 -4.65
CA LEU A 160 38.51 -1.86 -5.30
C LEU A 160 38.70 -0.63 -4.43
N TYR A 161 39.95 -0.33 -4.09
CA TYR A 161 40.32 0.64 -3.05
C TYR A 161 39.86 2.09 -3.33
N HIS A 162 39.48 2.39 -4.56
CA HIS A 162 38.99 3.70 -4.99
C HIS A 162 37.47 3.84 -4.91
N LEU A 163 36.75 2.78 -4.54
CA LEU A 163 35.29 2.79 -4.51
C LEU A 163 34.75 3.77 -3.45
N GLU A 164 33.97 4.74 -3.91
CA GLU A 164 33.33 5.75 -3.09
C GLU A 164 31.84 5.42 -2.84
N GLU A 165 31.15 4.83 -3.82
CA GLU A 165 29.73 4.47 -3.74
C GLU A 165 29.50 3.00 -4.09
N LEU A 166 28.87 2.27 -3.17
CA LEU A 166 28.52 0.86 -3.38
C LEU A 166 27.06 0.59 -3.03
N ASN A 167 26.30 0.17 -4.03
CA ASN A 167 24.91 -0.23 -3.85
C ASN A 167 24.71 -1.74 -4.08
N LEU A 168 24.37 -2.46 -3.01
CA LEU A 168 24.11 -3.89 -2.98
C LEU A 168 22.66 -4.21 -2.58
N ARG A 169 21.76 -3.24 -2.67
CA ARG A 169 20.35 -3.38 -2.29
C ARG A 169 19.67 -4.59 -2.97
N GLU A 170 18.78 -5.28 -2.26
CA GLU A 170 17.98 -6.40 -2.79
C GLU A 170 18.87 -7.51 -3.39
N ASN A 171 19.76 -8.04 -2.56
CA ASN A 171 20.61 -9.18 -2.85
C ASN A 171 20.53 -10.19 -1.69
N SER A 172 21.53 -11.07 -1.55
CA SER A 172 21.63 -12.03 -0.44
C SER A 172 23.03 -12.02 0.20
N VAL A 173 23.64 -10.83 0.27
CA VAL A 173 24.93 -10.59 0.92
C VAL A 173 24.79 -10.74 2.43
N HIS A 174 25.76 -11.41 3.05
CA HIS A 174 25.79 -11.65 4.50
C HIS A 174 27.18 -11.42 5.12
N ASN A 175 28.25 -11.49 4.32
CA ASN A 175 29.63 -11.31 4.76
C ASN A 175 30.21 -10.02 4.19
N LEU A 176 30.55 -9.08 5.07
CA LEU A 176 31.13 -7.79 4.71
C LEU A 176 32.67 -7.74 4.77
N GLN A 177 33.36 -8.84 5.13
CA GLN A 177 34.83 -8.87 5.21
C GLN A 177 35.57 -8.26 4.01
N PRO A 178 35.12 -8.47 2.75
CA PRO A 178 35.75 -7.84 1.59
C PRO A 178 35.77 -6.31 1.61
N LEU A 179 34.84 -5.67 2.32
CA LEU A 179 34.75 -4.20 2.37
C LEU A 179 35.79 -3.55 3.29
N GLN A 180 36.50 -4.31 4.12
CA GLN A 180 37.35 -3.78 5.20
C GLN A 180 38.45 -2.82 4.72
N GLN A 181 38.93 -2.98 3.49
CA GLN A 181 40.00 -2.15 2.93
C GLN A 181 39.48 -1.02 2.03
N LEU A 182 38.16 -0.90 1.83
CA LEU A 182 37.56 0.09 0.94
C LEU A 182 37.36 1.44 1.67
N VAL A 183 38.46 1.97 2.20
CA VAL A 183 38.47 3.13 3.10
C VAL A 183 38.02 4.45 2.46
N GLU A 184 37.88 4.47 1.12
CA GLU A 184 37.36 5.60 0.35
C GLU A 184 35.82 5.63 0.28
N LEU A 185 35.13 4.57 0.71
CA LEU A 185 33.66 4.49 0.70
C LEU A 185 33.01 5.63 1.49
N LYS A 186 32.12 6.36 0.81
CA LYS A 186 31.26 7.42 1.33
C LYS A 186 29.81 6.95 1.43
N GLU A 187 29.35 6.14 0.48
CA GLU A 187 27.98 5.60 0.48
C GLU A 187 27.96 4.08 0.39
N LEU A 188 27.25 3.44 1.32
CA LEU A 188 27.05 1.99 1.34
C LEU A 188 25.56 1.65 1.54
N ASN A 189 24.97 1.04 0.52
CA ASN A 189 23.58 0.59 0.56
C ASN A 189 23.50 -0.95 0.59
N LEU A 190 23.05 -1.49 1.71
CA LEU A 190 22.87 -2.92 1.96
C LEU A 190 21.40 -3.28 2.20
N HIS A 191 20.44 -2.44 1.80
CA HIS A 191 19.01 -2.68 2.01
C HIS A 191 18.57 -4.08 1.53
N THR A 192 17.74 -4.79 2.29
CA THR A 192 17.21 -6.11 1.93
C THR A 192 18.34 -7.09 1.57
N ASN A 193 19.09 -7.48 2.60
CA ASN A 193 20.17 -8.47 2.55
C ASN A 193 20.08 -9.37 3.79
N ARG A 194 21.18 -10.06 4.15
CA ARG A 194 21.27 -10.98 5.29
C ARG A 194 22.46 -10.64 6.19
N VAL A 195 22.80 -9.35 6.30
CA VAL A 195 23.93 -8.86 7.10
C VAL A 195 23.56 -8.90 8.57
N ASN A 196 24.49 -9.41 9.39
CA ASN A 196 24.38 -9.37 10.86
C ASN A 196 25.65 -8.83 11.54
N ASP A 197 26.81 -8.94 10.89
CA ASP A 197 28.10 -8.48 11.42
C ASP A 197 28.59 -7.22 10.70
N LEU A 198 28.71 -6.13 11.45
CA LEU A 198 29.19 -4.83 10.96
C LEU A 198 30.67 -4.58 11.27
N ASN A 199 31.38 -5.49 11.96
CA ASN A 199 32.81 -5.30 12.26
C ASN A 199 33.68 -4.98 11.03
N PRO A 200 33.45 -5.59 9.84
CA PRO A 200 34.23 -5.29 8.66
C PRO A 200 34.19 -3.83 8.21
N ILE A 201 33.14 -3.08 8.54
CA ILE A 201 32.98 -1.68 8.11
C ILE A 201 33.37 -0.66 9.20
N SER A 202 33.89 -1.12 10.35
CA SER A 202 34.20 -0.27 11.51
C SER A 202 35.27 0.79 11.29
N ASN A 203 36.09 0.64 10.24
CA ASN A 203 37.19 1.54 9.87
C ASN A 203 36.93 2.34 8.59
N LEU A 204 35.70 2.35 8.06
CA LEU A 204 35.34 3.14 6.88
C LEU A 204 35.05 4.59 7.30
N GLU A 205 36.09 5.29 7.77
CA GLU A 205 35.95 6.61 8.40
C GLU A 205 35.35 7.68 7.47
N LYS A 206 35.40 7.49 6.14
CA LYS A 206 34.80 8.38 5.14
C LYS A 206 33.31 8.13 4.90
N LEU A 207 32.72 7.09 5.51
CA LEU A 207 31.34 6.73 5.29
C LEU A 207 30.40 7.82 5.83
N GLU A 208 29.53 8.32 4.95
CA GLU A 208 28.56 9.39 5.17
C GLU A 208 27.13 8.83 5.16
N VAL A 209 26.83 7.92 4.23
CA VAL A 209 25.52 7.31 4.05
C VAL A 209 25.59 5.79 4.27
N LEU A 210 24.78 5.28 5.19
CA LEU A 210 24.68 3.85 5.47
C LEU A 210 23.23 3.38 5.53
N THR A 211 22.81 2.59 4.55
CA THR A 211 21.50 1.92 4.56
C THR A 211 21.66 0.44 4.87
N LEU A 212 21.01 0.00 5.95
CA LEU A 212 20.98 -1.39 6.44
C LEU A 212 19.55 -1.92 6.58
N ARG A 213 18.53 -1.22 6.08
CA ARG A 213 17.13 -1.64 6.26
C ARG A 213 16.88 -3.08 5.81
N ARG A 214 16.07 -3.85 6.54
CA ARG A 214 15.74 -5.27 6.22
C ARG A 214 17.00 -6.15 6.18
N ASN A 215 17.68 -6.21 7.31
CA ASN A 215 18.82 -7.11 7.57
C ASN A 215 18.60 -7.83 8.91
N GLN A 216 19.68 -8.38 9.49
CA GLN A 216 19.69 -9.15 10.74
C GLN A 216 20.67 -8.53 11.74
N VAL A 217 20.85 -7.21 11.68
CA VAL A 217 21.80 -6.48 12.53
C VAL A 217 21.25 -6.37 13.94
N THR A 218 22.10 -6.67 14.92
CA THR A 218 21.79 -6.51 16.36
C THR A 218 22.75 -5.53 17.03
N ASP A 219 24.04 -5.58 16.68
CA ASP A 219 25.11 -4.82 17.32
C ASP A 219 25.56 -3.63 16.45
N LEU A 220 25.37 -2.42 16.96
CA LEU A 220 25.81 -1.17 16.33
C LEU A 220 27.19 -0.69 16.80
N SER A 221 27.85 -1.40 17.74
CA SER A 221 29.17 -1.02 18.27
C SER A 221 30.23 -0.73 17.19
N PRO A 222 30.27 -1.46 16.06
CA PRO A 222 31.19 -1.15 14.96
C PRO A 222 31.02 0.25 14.35
N LEU A 223 29.86 0.88 14.51
CA LEU A 223 29.56 2.18 13.90
C LEU A 223 30.00 3.37 14.75
N GLN A 224 30.34 3.17 16.02
CA GLN A 224 30.61 4.25 16.98
C GLN A 224 31.76 5.19 16.58
N SER A 225 32.70 4.71 15.75
CA SER A 225 33.87 5.46 15.27
C SER A 225 33.66 6.13 13.91
N LEU A 226 32.53 5.89 13.24
CA LEU A 226 32.24 6.41 11.90
C LEU A 226 31.66 7.83 12.00
N LEU A 227 32.49 8.77 12.45
CA LEU A 227 32.07 10.14 12.81
C LEU A 227 31.54 10.99 11.64
N ASN A 228 31.69 10.52 10.40
CA ASN A 228 31.19 11.18 9.20
C ASN A 228 29.78 10.76 8.80
N LEU A 229 29.21 9.72 9.43
CA LEU A 229 27.83 9.30 9.17
C LEU A 229 26.86 10.46 9.39
N ASN A 230 26.13 10.82 8.32
CA ASN A 230 25.13 11.87 8.30
C ASN A 230 23.71 11.36 7.99
N ASP A 231 23.61 10.21 7.30
CA ASP A 231 22.37 9.52 6.90
C ASP A 231 22.46 8.03 7.24
N MET A 232 21.51 7.55 8.04
CA MET A 232 21.41 6.14 8.40
C MET A 232 19.97 5.63 8.28
N ASN A 233 19.80 4.50 7.58
CA ASN A 233 18.54 3.74 7.60
C ASN A 233 18.74 2.35 8.16
N LEU A 234 18.33 2.16 9.42
CA LEU A 234 18.48 0.94 10.20
C LEU A 234 17.16 0.17 10.37
N ARG A 235 16.11 0.52 9.63
CA ARG A 235 14.77 -0.09 9.79
C ARG A 235 14.76 -1.61 9.63
N ASP A 236 13.79 -2.28 10.22
CA ASP A 236 13.53 -3.71 9.99
C ASP A 236 14.80 -4.56 10.24
N ASN A 237 15.36 -4.46 11.46
CA ASN A 237 16.52 -5.20 11.94
C ASN A 237 16.20 -5.77 13.35
N ASP A 238 17.21 -6.32 14.04
CA ASP A 238 17.09 -6.89 15.39
C ASP A 238 17.83 -6.05 16.47
N ILE A 239 17.94 -4.73 16.26
CA ILE A 239 18.68 -3.81 17.15
C ILE A 239 17.91 -3.63 18.47
N ASP A 240 18.63 -3.59 19.58
CA ASP A 240 18.06 -3.36 20.92
C ASP A 240 18.58 -2.10 21.62
N SER A 241 19.62 -1.45 21.09
CA SER A 241 20.23 -0.27 21.69
C SER A 241 20.84 0.70 20.67
N LEU A 242 20.63 2.00 20.89
CA LEU A 242 21.28 3.09 20.14
C LEU A 242 22.50 3.69 20.85
N GLU A 243 22.96 3.13 21.98
CA GLU A 243 24.14 3.61 22.72
C GLU A 243 25.38 3.80 21.83
N PRO A 244 25.71 2.91 20.88
CA PRO A 244 26.83 3.13 19.97
C PRO A 244 26.73 4.39 19.10
N LEU A 245 25.50 4.90 18.89
CA LEU A 245 25.27 6.12 18.11
C LEU A 245 25.36 7.39 18.95
N ALA A 246 25.44 7.29 20.29
CA ALA A 246 25.29 8.44 21.20
C ALA A 246 26.26 9.62 20.94
N SER A 247 27.35 9.38 20.21
CA SER A 247 28.39 10.37 19.91
C SER A 247 28.72 10.48 18.42
N LEU A 248 27.72 10.40 17.54
CA LEU A 248 27.88 10.68 16.09
C LEU A 248 27.53 12.16 15.78
N PRO A 249 28.53 13.06 15.67
CA PRO A 249 28.29 14.51 15.63
C PRO A 249 27.75 15.05 14.31
N ARG A 250 27.75 14.23 13.24
CA ARG A 250 27.35 14.61 11.89
C ARG A 250 26.02 13.99 11.43
N LEU A 251 25.43 13.12 12.25
CA LEU A 251 24.14 12.50 11.98
C LEU A 251 23.04 13.57 12.02
N THR A 252 22.72 14.13 10.85
CA THR A 252 21.91 15.34 10.68
C THR A 252 20.96 15.27 9.49
N GLU A 253 21.20 14.38 8.53
CA GLU A 253 20.30 14.20 7.39
C GLU A 253 19.17 13.23 7.75
N ARG A 254 19.49 11.98 8.10
CA ARG A 254 18.47 10.95 8.38
C ARG A 254 18.90 9.96 9.46
N LEU A 255 17.97 9.57 10.33
CA LEU A 255 18.09 8.39 11.20
C LEU A 255 16.75 7.66 11.27
N HIS A 256 16.66 6.52 10.58
CA HIS A 256 15.49 5.64 10.64
C HIS A 256 15.79 4.35 11.40
N VAL A 257 14.95 3.99 12.37
CA VAL A 257 15.13 2.81 13.26
C VAL A 257 13.84 2.00 13.50
N ARG A 258 12.70 2.34 12.89
CA ARG A 258 11.45 1.56 13.02
C ARG A 258 11.63 0.08 12.60
N GLY A 259 10.80 -0.81 13.14
CA GLY A 259 10.89 -2.24 12.83
C GLY A 259 12.04 -2.96 13.55
N ASN A 260 12.62 -2.33 14.59
CA ASN A 260 13.51 -2.97 15.55
C ASN A 260 12.74 -3.23 16.85
N ASP A 261 12.00 -4.33 16.92
CA ASP A 261 10.99 -4.59 17.98
C ASP A 261 11.55 -4.59 19.41
N ARG A 262 12.86 -4.78 19.57
CA ARG A 262 13.54 -4.78 20.88
C ARG A 262 14.02 -3.40 21.30
N LEU A 263 14.13 -2.46 20.35
CA LEU A 263 14.60 -1.12 20.61
C LEU A 263 13.48 -0.31 21.27
N THR A 264 13.70 0.05 22.54
CA THR A 264 12.70 0.78 23.36
C THR A 264 13.23 2.09 23.94
N ASP A 265 14.54 2.30 23.92
CA ASP A 265 15.20 3.50 24.44
C ASP A 265 15.89 4.26 23.32
N TYR A 266 15.36 5.44 23.01
CA TYR A 266 15.90 6.36 22.02
C TYR A 266 16.78 7.45 22.64
N SER A 267 16.85 7.55 23.98
CA SER A 267 17.62 8.59 24.67
C SER A 267 19.11 8.69 24.30
N PRO A 268 19.81 7.64 23.82
CA PRO A 268 21.19 7.77 23.40
C PRO A 268 21.44 8.86 22.35
N VAL A 269 20.49 9.10 21.44
CA VAL A 269 20.64 10.10 20.37
C VAL A 269 20.08 11.48 20.74
N GLU A 270 19.66 11.67 22.01
CA GLU A 270 18.97 12.88 22.48
C GLU A 270 19.76 14.17 22.25
N SER A 271 21.07 14.12 22.41
CA SER A 271 21.92 15.32 22.36
C SER A 271 21.96 16.04 21.01
N TYR A 272 21.62 15.33 19.93
CA TYR A 272 21.66 15.86 18.55
C TYR A 272 20.39 15.54 17.74
N TYR A 273 19.42 14.82 18.30
CA TYR A 273 18.15 14.45 17.66
C TYR A 273 17.46 15.62 16.94
N ALA A 274 17.38 16.80 17.58
CA ALA A 274 16.72 17.98 17.01
C ALA A 274 17.42 18.56 15.76
N ASN A 275 18.65 18.10 15.45
CA ASN A 275 19.39 18.51 14.26
C ASN A 275 19.26 17.51 13.11
N ILE A 276 18.57 16.38 13.32
CA ILE A 276 18.32 15.39 12.28
C ILE A 276 17.10 15.85 11.48
N LYS A 277 17.25 16.00 10.15
CA LYS A 277 16.16 16.48 9.28
C LYS A 277 15.05 15.46 9.11
N ASP A 278 15.39 14.17 9.06
CA ASP A 278 14.46 13.08 8.82
C ASP A 278 14.63 11.95 9.86
N VAL A 279 13.61 11.71 10.67
CA VAL A 279 13.56 10.64 11.68
C VAL A 279 12.23 9.92 11.62
N ASP A 280 12.24 8.60 11.83
CA ASP A 280 11.02 7.79 11.86
C ASP A 280 10.59 7.44 13.29
N PHE A 281 11.23 7.99 14.31
CA PHE A 281 10.95 7.67 15.71
C PHE A 281 10.91 8.94 16.55
N ILE A 282 10.20 8.86 17.67
CA ILE A 282 10.01 9.98 18.58
C ILE A 282 10.91 9.76 19.81
N LEU A 283 11.96 10.57 19.96
CA LEU A 283 13.01 10.46 20.98
C LEU A 283 12.48 10.39 22.42
N ARG A 284 11.52 11.25 22.69
CA ARG A 284 10.62 11.29 23.85
C ARG A 284 9.31 11.78 23.24
N PRO A 285 8.14 11.26 23.61
CA PRO A 285 6.87 11.74 23.07
C PRO A 285 6.74 13.25 23.31
N LEU A 286 7.23 14.02 22.36
CA LEU A 286 6.96 15.42 22.15
C LEU A 286 5.95 15.42 21.02
N MET A 287 4.74 14.95 21.34
CA MET A 287 3.63 15.68 20.77
C MET A 287 3.72 17.09 21.36
N PRO A 288 3.57 18.17 20.56
CA PRO A 288 3.24 19.48 21.13
C PRO A 288 1.87 19.47 21.82
N PHE A 289 1.16 18.34 21.80
CA PHE A 289 -0.06 18.11 22.55
C PHE A 289 0.19 17.07 23.61
N PRO A 290 0.08 17.41 24.90
CA PRO A 290 0.05 16.37 25.90
C PRO A 290 -1.07 15.37 25.55
N LEU A 291 -0.80 14.06 25.67
CA LEU A 291 -1.83 13.00 25.67
C LEU A 291 -2.93 13.28 26.71
N GLU A 292 -2.78 14.31 27.55
CA GLU A 292 -3.78 14.87 28.47
C GLU A 292 -5.16 15.14 27.84
N ARG A 293 -5.29 15.26 26.52
CA ARG A 293 -6.60 15.44 25.85
C ARG A 293 -7.48 14.17 25.87
N PHE A 294 -6.86 13.00 25.92
CA PHE A 294 -7.52 11.69 26.05
C PHE A 294 -7.28 11.25 27.48
N ASP A 295 -8.32 11.32 28.32
CA ASP A 295 -8.29 11.06 29.77
C ASP A 295 -7.11 10.16 30.19
N THR A 296 -6.14 10.75 30.90
CA THR A 296 -5.02 10.05 31.54
C THR A 296 -5.53 9.25 32.74
N GLN A 297 -6.55 8.42 32.51
CA GLN A 297 -6.76 7.20 33.25
C GLN A 297 -5.40 6.50 33.29
N THR A 298 -4.98 6.17 34.51
CA THR A 298 -3.70 5.52 34.77
C THR A 298 -3.50 4.37 33.78
N SER A 299 -2.27 4.02 33.40
CA SER A 299 -2.02 2.96 32.41
C SER A 299 -2.83 1.67 32.67
N ALA A 300 -3.12 1.37 33.94
CA ALA A 300 -3.98 0.26 34.36
C ALA A 300 -5.48 0.43 34.00
N GLU A 301 -6.03 1.63 34.08
CA GLU A 301 -7.42 1.93 33.71
C GLU A 301 -7.61 1.92 32.19
N ARG A 302 -6.70 2.53 31.41
CA ARG A 302 -6.74 2.42 29.94
C ARG A 302 -6.58 0.97 29.48
N GLN A 303 -5.62 0.25 30.05
CA GLN A 303 -5.43 -1.19 29.81
C GLN A 303 -6.71 -1.99 30.09
N ARG A 304 -7.42 -1.67 31.17
CA ARG A 304 -8.71 -2.29 31.48
C ARG A 304 -9.79 -1.93 30.46
N SER A 305 -9.87 -0.66 30.04
CA SER A 305 -10.85 -0.20 29.05
C SER A 305 -10.65 -0.87 27.68
N ILE A 306 -9.39 -1.00 27.24
CA ILE A 306 -9.06 -1.72 25.99
C ILE A 306 -9.59 -3.14 26.05
N TYR A 307 -9.26 -3.86 27.13
CA TYR A 307 -9.74 -5.22 27.36
C TYR A 307 -11.27 -5.29 27.39
N GLU A 308 -11.92 -4.46 28.20
CA GLU A 308 -13.38 -4.51 28.39
C GLU A 308 -14.13 -4.19 27.10
N SER A 309 -13.60 -3.30 26.26
CA SER A 309 -14.21 -3.00 24.96
C SER A 309 -14.02 -4.15 23.98
N LEU A 310 -12.79 -4.65 23.81
CA LEU A 310 -12.50 -5.72 22.86
C LEU A 310 -13.22 -7.02 23.22
N VAL A 311 -13.24 -7.43 24.50
CA VAL A 311 -13.94 -8.65 24.92
C VAL A 311 -15.45 -8.49 24.79
N ARG A 312 -16.01 -7.38 25.27
CA ARG A 312 -17.48 -7.14 25.22
C ARG A 312 -18.01 -7.17 23.80
N ASN A 313 -17.35 -6.48 22.87
CA ASN A 313 -17.82 -6.39 21.49
C ASN A 313 -17.62 -7.68 20.69
N ASN A 314 -16.79 -8.62 21.18
CA ASN A 314 -16.60 -9.94 20.57
C ASN A 314 -17.24 -11.08 21.39
N SER A 315 -18.02 -10.76 22.44
CA SER A 315 -18.61 -11.75 23.35
C SER A 315 -19.73 -12.60 22.74
N HIS A 316 -20.26 -12.19 21.59
CA HIS A 316 -21.31 -12.92 20.87
C HIS A 316 -20.79 -14.18 20.14
N PHE A 317 -19.48 -14.31 19.94
CA PHE A 317 -18.90 -15.52 19.33
C PHE A 317 -18.97 -16.70 20.31
N LYS A 318 -19.65 -17.77 19.87
CA LYS A 318 -19.80 -19.00 20.65
C LYS A 318 -18.56 -19.92 20.57
N ASP A 319 -17.74 -19.78 19.53
CA ASP A 319 -16.54 -20.58 19.29
C ASP A 319 -15.28 -19.82 19.74
N GLU A 320 -14.55 -20.39 20.71
CA GLU A 320 -13.30 -19.82 21.25
C GLU A 320 -12.24 -19.62 20.15
N SER A 321 -12.19 -20.50 19.14
CA SER A 321 -11.20 -20.42 18.06
C SER A 321 -11.36 -19.19 17.18
N ILE A 322 -12.59 -18.68 17.03
CA ILE A 322 -12.88 -17.44 16.29
C ILE A 322 -12.29 -16.24 17.04
N PHE A 323 -12.42 -16.23 18.37
CA PHE A 323 -11.85 -15.18 19.20
C PHE A 323 -10.32 -15.22 19.13
N GLU A 324 -9.72 -16.40 19.30
CA GLU A 324 -8.27 -16.60 19.19
C GLU A 324 -7.76 -16.12 17.82
N GLN A 325 -8.40 -16.55 16.72
CA GLN A 325 -8.03 -16.15 15.36
C GLN A 325 -8.14 -14.63 15.15
N LYS A 326 -9.22 -14.00 15.63
CA LYS A 326 -9.41 -12.54 15.51
C LYS A 326 -8.30 -11.77 16.22
N PHE A 327 -8.02 -12.14 17.47
CA PHE A 327 -7.04 -11.40 18.28
C PHE A 327 -5.60 -11.71 17.84
N GLN A 328 -5.34 -12.94 17.39
CA GLN A 328 -4.09 -13.27 16.71
C GLN A 328 -3.88 -12.40 15.48
N THR A 329 -4.91 -12.23 14.64
CA THR A 329 -4.84 -11.39 13.44
C THR A 329 -4.65 -9.92 13.82
N MET A 330 -5.36 -9.40 14.83
CA MET A 330 -5.13 -8.05 15.36
C MET A 330 -3.69 -7.87 15.88
N ASN A 331 -3.06 -8.94 16.37
CA ASN A 331 -1.68 -8.92 16.87
C ASN A 331 -0.61 -9.08 15.78
N THR A 332 -0.98 -9.29 14.50
CA THR A 332 0.02 -9.36 13.42
C THR A 332 0.59 -8.00 13.06
N GLY A 333 -0.10 -6.92 13.43
CA GLY A 333 0.35 -5.56 13.15
C GLY A 333 -0.71 -4.53 13.50
N MET A 334 -0.25 -3.29 13.64
CA MET A 334 -1.06 -2.13 13.99
C MET A 334 -2.24 -1.91 13.01
N PHE A 335 -2.08 -2.23 11.74
CA PHE A 335 -3.16 -2.08 10.77
C PHE A 335 -4.34 -3.03 11.04
N SER A 336 -4.04 -4.32 11.27
CA SER A 336 -5.04 -5.29 11.68
C SER A 336 -5.71 -4.85 12.98
N PHE A 337 -4.94 -4.29 13.93
CA PHE A 337 -5.51 -3.75 15.16
C PHE A 337 -6.46 -2.58 14.90
N PHE A 338 -6.07 -1.57 14.11
CA PHE A 338 -6.91 -0.41 13.78
C PHE A 338 -8.28 -0.83 13.20
N ARG A 339 -8.28 -1.76 12.23
CA ARG A 339 -9.52 -2.30 11.64
C ARG A 339 -10.31 -3.14 12.64
N GLY A 340 -9.64 -3.93 13.46
CA GLY A 340 -10.27 -4.80 14.45
C GLY A 340 -10.78 -4.09 15.72
N SER A 341 -10.50 -2.79 15.86
CA SER A 341 -10.76 -2.02 17.09
C SER A 341 -11.66 -0.80 16.88
N SER A 342 -12.53 -0.82 15.86
CA SER A 342 -13.53 0.25 15.64
C SER A 342 -14.39 0.58 16.86
N HIS A 343 -14.62 -0.40 17.73
CA HIS A 343 -15.30 -0.22 19.01
C HIS A 343 -14.55 0.62 20.03
N LEU A 344 -13.20 0.60 20.05
CA LEU A 344 -12.41 1.47 20.94
C LEU A 344 -12.58 2.94 20.54
N TYR A 345 -12.59 3.20 19.24
CA TYR A 345 -12.88 4.52 18.68
C TYR A 345 -14.26 5.03 19.09
N ALA A 346 -15.29 4.20 18.95
CA ALA A 346 -16.63 4.59 19.35
C ALA A 346 -16.74 4.82 20.87
N ASP A 347 -16.11 3.96 21.69
CA ASP A 347 -16.04 4.15 23.14
C ASP A 347 -15.36 5.49 23.50
N ASP A 348 -14.27 5.84 22.83
CA ASP A 348 -13.55 7.09 23.06
C ASP A 348 -14.35 8.32 22.62
N ALA A 349 -15.06 8.22 21.50
CA ALA A 349 -15.98 9.27 21.04
C ALA A 349 -17.10 9.51 22.06
N LEU A 350 -17.80 8.44 22.45
CA LEU A 350 -18.97 8.51 23.33
C LEU A 350 -18.62 8.94 24.76
N ARG A 351 -17.41 8.63 25.24
CA ARG A 351 -16.93 9.07 26.56
C ARG A 351 -16.37 10.48 26.56
N GLY A 352 -16.29 11.13 25.39
CA GLY A 352 -15.68 12.45 25.23
C GLY A 352 -14.16 12.44 25.33
N ASN A 353 -13.54 11.26 25.20
CA ASN A 353 -12.08 11.13 25.22
C ASN A 353 -11.43 11.68 23.96
N MET A 354 -12.18 11.88 22.86
CA MET A 354 -11.61 12.40 21.60
C MET A 354 -11.09 13.84 21.67
N GLY A 355 -11.39 14.58 22.74
CA GLY A 355 -10.89 15.93 22.91
C GLY A 355 -11.45 16.96 21.91
N VAL A 356 -12.58 16.65 21.26
CA VAL A 356 -13.27 17.59 20.36
C VAL A 356 -13.68 18.86 21.12
N PRO A 357 -13.59 20.07 20.53
CA PRO A 357 -13.96 21.29 21.21
C PRO A 357 -15.41 21.30 21.71
N ASP A 358 -15.65 21.82 22.92
CA ASP A 358 -17.00 21.98 23.51
C ASP A 358 -17.99 22.75 22.61
N ALA A 359 -17.48 23.58 21.70
CA ALA A 359 -18.29 24.30 20.73
C ALA A 359 -18.98 23.33 19.75
N TRP A 360 -18.29 22.27 19.31
CA TRP A 360 -18.79 21.33 18.31
C TRP A 360 -19.95 20.50 18.86
N LEU A 361 -19.92 20.20 20.17
CA LEU A 361 -20.94 19.42 20.87
C LEU A 361 -22.31 20.14 21.00
N LYS A 362 -22.39 21.43 20.66
CA LYS A 362 -23.59 22.26 20.85
C LYS A 362 -24.43 22.43 19.59
N ASP A 363 -23.83 22.19 18.43
CA ASP A 363 -24.48 22.39 17.13
C ASP A 363 -25.13 21.09 16.62
N ASP A 364 -26.25 21.21 15.92
CA ASP A 364 -26.93 20.07 15.29
C ASP A 364 -26.24 19.71 13.97
N VAL A 365 -25.19 18.90 14.09
CA VAL A 365 -24.35 18.43 12.97
C VAL A 365 -24.43 16.91 12.79
N ASN A 366 -25.50 16.30 13.31
CA ASN A 366 -25.68 14.86 13.20
C ASN A 366 -26.25 14.49 11.83
N THR A 367 -25.75 13.37 11.32
CA THR A 367 -26.24 12.72 10.10
C THR A 367 -25.98 11.22 10.21
N TRP A 368 -26.42 10.44 9.22
CA TRP A 368 -25.94 9.08 9.11
C TRP A 368 -24.46 9.14 8.73
N ILE A 369 -23.63 8.41 9.48
CA ILE A 369 -22.20 8.22 9.23
C ILE A 369 -21.93 6.72 9.09
N THR A 370 -20.85 6.35 8.41
CA THR A 370 -20.48 4.93 8.25
C THR A 370 -19.98 4.32 9.56
N GLY A 371 -19.41 5.11 10.48
CA GLY A 371 -18.97 4.66 11.80
C GLY A 371 -17.60 3.94 11.81
N ASP A 372 -17.17 3.40 10.68
CA ASP A 372 -15.82 2.86 10.43
C ASP A 372 -15.16 3.53 9.20
N PHE A 373 -15.36 4.82 8.97
CA PHE A 373 -14.78 5.46 7.78
C PHE A 373 -13.24 5.43 7.80
N HIS A 374 -12.65 4.69 6.86
CA HIS A 374 -11.22 4.62 6.62
C HIS A 374 -10.95 4.42 5.12
N VAL A 375 -9.70 4.57 4.67
CA VAL A 375 -9.33 4.56 3.25
C VAL A 375 -9.80 3.34 2.44
N GLU A 376 -9.89 2.16 3.05
CA GLU A 376 -10.41 0.95 2.39
C GLU A 376 -11.95 0.81 2.41
N ASN A 377 -12.68 1.64 3.17
CA ASN A 377 -14.16 1.59 3.28
C ASN A 377 -14.84 2.60 2.33
N ILE A 378 -14.10 2.98 1.28
CA ILE A 378 -14.56 3.81 0.18
C ILE A 378 -13.88 3.32 -1.09
N GLY A 379 -14.61 3.32 -2.20
CA GLY A 379 -14.09 2.78 -3.45
C GLY A 379 -15.20 2.59 -4.48
N PHE A 380 -15.00 1.67 -5.41
CA PHE A 380 -15.93 1.46 -6.51
C PHE A 380 -16.95 0.36 -6.24
N TYR A 381 -18.18 0.58 -6.71
CA TYR A 381 -19.22 -0.42 -6.85
C TYR A 381 -20.19 -0.05 -8.00
N GLY A 382 -21.06 -0.99 -8.39
CA GLY A 382 -22.09 -0.77 -9.41
C GLY A 382 -23.32 -0.04 -8.90
N ASN A 383 -23.75 1.00 -9.61
CA ASN A 383 -25.05 1.63 -9.38
C ASN A 383 -26.21 0.81 -9.99
N GLY A 384 -27.45 1.21 -9.77
CA GLY A 384 -28.65 0.54 -10.29
C GLY A 384 -28.79 0.59 -11.82
N SER A 385 -27.95 1.37 -12.51
CA SER A 385 -27.85 1.39 -13.97
C SER A 385 -26.69 0.54 -14.51
N GLY A 386 -25.92 -0.12 -13.64
CA GLY A 386 -24.81 -0.97 -14.02
C GLY A 386 -23.54 -0.21 -14.41
N GLU A 387 -23.34 1.02 -13.90
CA GLU A 387 -22.10 1.80 -14.08
C GLU A 387 -21.25 1.78 -12.80
N PRO A 388 -19.90 1.82 -12.89
CA PRO A 388 -19.04 1.98 -11.73
C PRO A 388 -19.21 3.38 -11.12
N VAL A 389 -19.38 3.43 -9.79
CA VAL A 389 -19.48 4.65 -9.00
C VAL A 389 -18.52 4.58 -7.83
N PHE A 390 -17.80 5.68 -7.59
CA PHE A 390 -16.94 5.85 -6.41
C PHE A 390 -17.76 6.45 -5.24
N ASP A 391 -17.92 5.70 -4.15
CA ASP A 391 -18.61 6.16 -2.92
C ASP A 391 -18.30 5.22 -1.74
N PHE A 392 -18.92 5.45 -0.57
CA PHE A 392 -18.86 4.51 0.56
C PHE A 392 -19.31 3.09 0.14
N ASN A 393 -18.56 2.07 0.58
CA ASN A 393 -18.82 0.68 0.19
C ASN A 393 -19.04 -0.29 1.38
N ASP A 394 -18.83 0.19 2.61
CA ASP A 394 -19.13 -0.53 3.85
C ASP A 394 -20.08 0.28 4.75
N PHE A 395 -21.08 -0.40 5.31
CA PHE A 395 -22.17 0.19 6.08
C PHE A 395 -22.50 -0.62 7.34
N ASP A 396 -21.69 -1.62 7.69
CA ASP A 396 -21.98 -2.52 8.81
C ASP A 396 -22.05 -1.76 10.16
N GLU A 397 -21.20 -0.76 10.34
CA GLU A 397 -21.16 0.12 11.53
C GLU A 397 -22.04 1.38 11.44
N VAL A 398 -22.87 1.52 10.39
CA VAL A 398 -23.61 2.76 10.12
C VAL A 398 -24.47 3.20 11.31
N VAL A 399 -24.42 4.49 11.64
CA VAL A 399 -25.05 5.06 12.83
C VAL A 399 -25.40 6.54 12.62
N TYR A 400 -26.35 7.06 13.39
CA TYR A 400 -26.66 8.49 13.41
C TYR A 400 -25.81 9.21 14.46
N ALA A 401 -24.85 10.02 14.02
CA ALA A 401 -23.86 10.67 14.89
C ALA A 401 -23.29 11.94 14.22
N PRO A 402 -22.50 12.75 14.96
CA PRO A 402 -21.78 13.88 14.38
C PRO A 402 -20.86 13.47 13.22
N PHE A 403 -20.93 14.19 12.10
CA PHE A 403 -20.17 13.88 10.88
C PHE A 403 -18.64 13.85 11.07
N TYR A 404 -18.12 14.65 12.02
CA TYR A 404 -16.68 14.79 12.21
C TYR A 404 -16.03 13.50 12.76
N TYR A 405 -16.80 12.54 13.29
CA TYR A 405 -16.24 11.24 13.66
C TYR A 405 -15.77 10.45 12.42
N ASP A 406 -16.55 10.42 11.34
CA ASP A 406 -16.11 9.80 10.10
C ASP A 406 -14.84 10.50 9.57
N LEU A 407 -14.77 11.83 9.66
CA LEU A 407 -13.60 12.59 9.20
C LEU A 407 -12.34 12.33 10.03
N ILE A 408 -12.45 12.33 11.37
CA ILE A 408 -11.31 12.04 12.27
C ILE A 408 -10.78 10.63 12.03
N ARG A 409 -11.68 9.66 11.86
CA ARG A 409 -11.30 8.27 11.64
C ARG A 409 -10.60 8.09 10.29
N TYR A 410 -11.13 8.72 9.24
CA TYR A 410 -10.50 8.70 7.92
C TYR A 410 -9.13 9.35 7.96
N GLY A 411 -8.99 10.55 8.54
CA GLY A 411 -7.72 11.24 8.70
C GLY A 411 -6.67 10.40 9.45
N SER A 412 -7.08 9.75 10.55
CA SER A 412 -6.21 8.82 11.30
C SER A 412 -5.75 7.64 10.44
N SER A 413 -6.63 7.15 9.54
CA SER A 413 -6.33 6.02 8.65
C SER A 413 -5.32 6.37 7.55
N LEU A 414 -5.21 7.65 7.16
CA LEU A 414 -4.24 8.11 6.16
C LEU A 414 -2.80 8.03 6.69
N ILE A 415 -2.57 8.40 7.95
CA ILE A 415 -1.26 8.28 8.60
C ILE A 415 -0.85 6.82 8.67
N LYS A 416 -1.79 5.96 9.08
CA LYS A 416 -1.62 4.50 9.04
C LYS A 416 -1.29 3.98 7.65
N LEU A 417 -1.97 4.47 6.60
CA LEU A 417 -1.73 4.03 5.24
C LEU A 417 -0.31 4.41 4.79
N ASN A 418 0.11 5.65 5.04
CA ASN A 418 1.47 6.11 4.76
C ASN A 418 2.54 5.26 5.46
N ASP A 419 2.27 4.80 6.69
CA ASP A 419 3.19 3.97 7.46
C ASP A 419 3.40 2.56 6.88
N ILE A 420 2.43 2.02 6.13
CA ILE A 420 2.48 0.62 5.65
C ILE A 420 2.57 0.46 4.13
N ALA A 421 2.13 1.46 3.36
CA ALA A 421 2.13 1.39 1.91
C ALA A 421 3.57 1.51 1.39
N PRO A 422 4.12 0.48 0.70
CA PRO A 422 5.52 0.49 0.27
C PRO A 422 5.84 1.57 -0.76
N GLY A 423 4.84 2.00 -1.53
CA GLY A 423 4.95 3.08 -2.51
C GLY A 423 4.75 4.49 -1.92
N LEU A 424 4.40 4.60 -0.63
CA LEU A 424 4.31 5.88 0.07
C LEU A 424 5.46 6.02 1.07
N GLN A 425 6.04 7.21 1.15
CA GLN A 425 7.10 7.59 2.11
C GLN A 425 6.96 9.08 2.46
N LEU A 426 5.75 9.53 2.73
CA LEU A 426 5.48 10.94 3.06
C LEU A 426 6.01 11.25 4.45
N SER A 427 6.60 12.43 4.61
CA SER A 427 6.92 13.02 5.91
C SER A 427 5.67 13.34 6.72
N ASP A 428 5.82 13.57 8.02
CA ASP A 428 4.72 13.98 8.92
C ASP A 428 4.05 15.29 8.46
N ASP A 429 4.82 16.21 7.88
CA ASP A 429 4.28 17.46 7.31
C ASP A 429 3.46 17.16 6.05
N GLU A 430 3.97 16.33 5.13
CA GLU A 430 3.27 15.97 3.91
C GLU A 430 1.99 15.17 4.17
N ILE A 431 1.98 14.26 5.14
CA ILE A 431 0.74 13.54 5.48
C ILE A 431 -0.27 14.45 6.18
N SER A 432 0.20 15.43 6.96
CA SER A 432 -0.65 16.46 7.55
C SER A 432 -1.26 17.38 6.48
N GLU A 433 -0.51 17.69 5.42
CA GLU A 433 -1.02 18.39 4.24
C GLU A 433 -2.13 17.58 3.55
N VAL A 434 -1.93 16.27 3.36
CA VAL A 434 -2.94 15.39 2.74
C VAL A 434 -4.22 15.31 3.59
N ILE A 435 -4.11 15.24 4.92
CA ILE A 435 -5.27 15.29 5.82
C ILE A 435 -5.94 16.67 5.75
N THR A 436 -5.16 17.75 5.71
CA THR A 436 -5.71 19.11 5.58
C THR A 436 -6.47 19.27 4.26
N GLU A 437 -5.95 18.74 3.16
CA GLU A 437 -6.60 18.72 1.85
C GLU A 437 -7.90 17.91 1.86
N PHE A 438 -7.93 16.77 2.58
CA PHE A 438 -9.16 16.00 2.81
C PHE A 438 -10.24 16.86 3.48
N VAL A 439 -9.92 17.51 4.61
CA VAL A 439 -10.89 18.32 5.36
C VAL A 439 -11.33 19.53 4.53
N THR A 440 -10.39 20.23 3.89
CA THR A 440 -10.67 21.38 3.02
C THR A 440 -11.57 21.00 1.84
N THR A 441 -11.30 19.86 1.21
CA THR A 441 -12.12 19.37 0.09
C THR A 441 -13.53 19.03 0.55
N TYR A 442 -13.66 18.41 1.73
CA TYR A 442 -14.94 18.08 2.35
C TYR A 442 -15.76 19.35 2.65
N THR A 443 -15.17 20.35 3.32
CA THR A 443 -15.86 21.59 3.69
C THR A 443 -16.30 22.37 2.45
N ASN A 444 -15.46 22.43 1.41
CA ASN A 444 -15.80 23.06 0.14
C ASN A 444 -16.97 22.38 -0.57
N HIS A 445 -17.00 21.04 -0.59
CA HIS A 445 -18.11 20.31 -1.24
C HIS A 445 -19.40 20.36 -0.43
N LEU A 446 -19.29 20.34 0.90
CA LEU A 446 -20.42 20.56 1.79
C LEU A 446 -21.08 21.92 1.53
N GLN A 447 -20.27 22.96 1.35
CA GLN A 447 -20.76 24.30 1.02
C GLN A 447 -21.45 24.36 -0.35
N LYS A 448 -20.90 23.69 -1.38
CA LYS A 448 -21.56 23.58 -2.70
C LYS A 448 -22.95 22.92 -2.60
N VAL A 449 -23.08 21.90 -1.76
CA VAL A 449 -24.38 21.27 -1.50
C VAL A 449 -25.32 22.25 -0.78
N ALA A 450 -24.83 22.96 0.25
CA ALA A 450 -25.61 23.94 0.99
C ALA A 450 -26.10 25.12 0.11
N ASP A 451 -25.30 25.50 -0.90
CA ASP A 451 -25.64 26.54 -1.87
C ASP A 451 -26.56 26.04 -3.01
N GLY A 452 -26.88 24.74 -3.03
CA GLY A 452 -27.74 24.11 -4.03
C GLY A 452 -27.08 23.88 -5.38
N GLU A 453 -25.74 23.89 -5.45
CA GLU A 453 -24.98 23.61 -6.68
C GLU A 453 -24.94 22.11 -6.99
N ILE A 454 -25.05 21.26 -5.96
CA ILE A 454 -25.06 19.81 -6.06
C ILE A 454 -26.36 19.30 -5.44
N GLU A 455 -27.15 18.55 -6.21
CA GLU A 455 -28.32 17.82 -5.70
C GLU A 455 -27.85 16.43 -5.21
N PRO A 456 -27.72 16.20 -3.88
CA PRO A 456 -26.95 15.06 -3.38
C PRO A 456 -27.53 13.71 -3.78
N LYS A 457 -28.86 13.59 -3.80
CA LYS A 457 -29.56 12.33 -4.14
C LYS A 457 -29.42 11.93 -5.60
N GLN A 458 -29.15 12.89 -6.49
CA GLN A 458 -29.01 12.68 -7.93
C GLN A 458 -27.56 12.63 -8.41
N PHE A 459 -26.59 12.95 -7.54
CA PHE A 459 -25.18 13.00 -7.90
C PHE A 459 -24.45 11.68 -7.57
N SER A 460 -23.56 11.24 -8.46
CA SER A 460 -22.71 10.06 -8.27
C SER A 460 -21.38 10.23 -9.03
N PHE A 461 -20.27 9.77 -8.44
CA PHE A 461 -18.95 9.80 -9.07
C PHE A 461 -18.78 8.63 -10.07
N THR A 462 -19.44 8.75 -11.22
CA THR A 462 -19.22 7.88 -12.39
C THR A 462 -17.92 8.27 -13.12
N PRO A 463 -17.42 7.50 -14.11
CA PRO A 463 -16.20 7.86 -14.86
C PRO A 463 -16.23 9.26 -15.50
N GLU A 464 -17.42 9.81 -15.78
CA GLU A 464 -17.57 11.18 -16.31
C GLU A 464 -17.30 12.26 -15.24
N HIS A 465 -17.52 11.93 -13.97
CA HIS A 465 -17.45 12.87 -12.84
C HIS A 465 -16.19 12.67 -11.97
N THR A 466 -15.31 11.74 -12.33
CA THR A 466 -14.03 11.50 -11.64
C THR A 466 -12.85 12.08 -12.43
N GLU A 467 -11.73 12.26 -11.75
CA GLU A 467 -10.46 12.71 -12.34
C GLU A 467 -9.25 11.96 -11.79
N GLY A 468 -8.10 12.08 -12.48
CA GLY A 468 -6.84 11.49 -12.07
C GLY A 468 -6.90 9.97 -11.91
N PHE A 469 -6.21 9.46 -10.88
CA PHE A 469 -6.10 8.04 -10.59
C PHE A 469 -7.46 7.37 -10.38
N VAL A 470 -8.42 8.06 -9.76
CA VAL A 470 -9.78 7.53 -9.54
C VAL A 470 -10.51 7.33 -10.88
N LYS A 471 -10.31 8.23 -11.85
CA LYS A 471 -10.89 8.07 -13.19
C LYS A 471 -10.29 6.89 -13.94
N GLU A 472 -8.97 6.76 -13.91
CA GLU A 472 -8.25 5.65 -14.55
C GLU A 472 -8.78 4.30 -14.02
N THR A 473 -8.90 4.15 -12.70
CA THR A 473 -9.52 2.97 -12.09
C THR A 473 -10.97 2.76 -12.53
N ALA A 474 -11.77 3.82 -12.62
CA ALA A 474 -13.18 3.71 -13.04
C ALA A 474 -13.32 3.21 -14.49
N GLU A 475 -12.47 3.70 -15.40
CA GLU A 475 -12.45 3.30 -16.81
C GLU A 475 -11.97 1.85 -16.98
N GLU A 476 -10.98 1.42 -16.20
CA GLU A 476 -10.54 0.01 -16.15
C GLU A 476 -11.67 -0.91 -15.68
N LEU A 477 -12.33 -0.56 -14.57
CA LEU A 477 -13.45 -1.34 -14.04
C LEU A 477 -14.61 -1.42 -15.01
N GLN A 478 -14.90 -0.35 -15.76
CA GLN A 478 -15.99 -0.32 -16.74
C GLN A 478 -15.81 -1.39 -17.84
N SER A 479 -14.58 -1.85 -18.09
CA SER A 479 -14.28 -2.91 -19.06
C SER A 479 -14.65 -4.33 -18.58
N ILE A 480 -14.88 -4.53 -17.28
CA ILE A 480 -15.21 -5.83 -16.69
C ILE A 480 -16.66 -6.19 -17.01
N SER A 481 -16.86 -7.35 -17.66
CA SER A 481 -18.21 -7.84 -17.95
C SER A 481 -18.82 -8.55 -16.73
N GLN A 482 -20.16 -8.61 -16.68
CA GLN A 482 -20.87 -9.39 -15.65
C GLN A 482 -20.45 -10.87 -15.66
N LEU A 483 -20.22 -11.42 -16.85
CA LEU A 483 -19.79 -12.80 -17.02
C LEU A 483 -18.40 -13.06 -16.42
N ASP A 484 -17.47 -12.09 -16.49
CA ASP A 484 -16.13 -12.22 -15.88
C ASP A 484 -16.22 -12.30 -14.35
N GLU A 485 -17.06 -11.47 -13.73
CA GLU A 485 -17.32 -11.54 -12.29
C GLU A 485 -17.98 -12.87 -11.91
N LEU A 486 -19.00 -13.30 -12.66
CA LEU A 486 -19.67 -14.58 -12.40
C LEU A 486 -18.69 -15.76 -12.46
N ASN A 487 -17.82 -15.80 -13.47
CA ASN A 487 -16.83 -16.87 -13.63
C ASN A 487 -15.75 -16.87 -12.53
N THR A 488 -15.62 -15.80 -11.76
CA THR A 488 -14.73 -15.75 -10.58
C THR A 488 -15.27 -16.57 -9.41
N TRP A 489 -16.60 -16.76 -9.34
CA TRP A 489 -17.28 -17.40 -8.20
C TRP A 489 -18.04 -18.67 -8.57
N THR A 490 -18.36 -18.84 -9.84
CA THR A 490 -19.28 -19.86 -10.33
C THR A 490 -18.70 -20.63 -11.50
N THR A 491 -19.29 -21.79 -11.76
CA THR A 491 -18.96 -22.68 -12.87
C THR A 491 -20.24 -23.24 -13.48
N MET A 492 -20.16 -23.74 -14.71
CA MET A 492 -21.29 -24.36 -15.41
C MET A 492 -21.31 -25.87 -15.18
N ILE A 493 -22.39 -26.37 -14.57
CA ILE A 493 -22.64 -27.80 -14.37
C ILE A 493 -23.83 -28.21 -15.23
N GLY A 494 -23.55 -28.72 -16.43
CA GLY A 494 -24.59 -28.96 -17.44
C GLY A 494 -25.07 -27.64 -18.02
N GLU A 495 -26.37 -27.35 -17.90
CA GLU A 495 -27.00 -26.09 -18.35
C GLU A 495 -27.28 -25.13 -17.18
N GLN A 496 -26.78 -25.41 -15.97
CA GLN A 496 -27.00 -24.57 -14.79
C GLN A 496 -25.69 -24.02 -14.24
N ARG A 497 -25.67 -22.72 -13.97
CA ARG A 497 -24.61 -22.06 -13.22
C ARG A 497 -24.74 -22.37 -11.72
N ARG A 498 -23.61 -22.67 -11.07
CA ARG A 498 -23.52 -22.97 -9.63
C ARG A 498 -22.22 -22.42 -9.07
N PHE A 499 -22.12 -22.25 -7.75
CA PHE A 499 -20.87 -21.81 -7.15
C PHE A 499 -19.76 -22.84 -7.34
N GLU A 500 -18.53 -22.36 -7.55
CA GLU A 500 -17.35 -23.21 -7.72
C GLU A 500 -16.98 -23.89 -6.40
N GLU A 501 -17.03 -25.22 -6.37
CA GLU A 501 -16.82 -26.02 -5.15
C GLU A 501 -15.40 -25.89 -4.60
N ASP A 502 -14.41 -25.73 -5.50
CA ASP A 502 -12.99 -25.62 -5.14
C ASP A 502 -12.56 -24.18 -4.81
N ASN A 503 -13.47 -23.21 -4.80
CA ASN A 503 -13.13 -21.84 -4.47
C ASN A 503 -12.74 -21.71 -2.98
N PRO A 504 -11.49 -21.30 -2.64
CA PRO A 504 -11.00 -21.28 -1.27
C PRO A 504 -11.71 -20.26 -0.35
N ARG A 505 -12.57 -19.42 -0.94
CA ARG A 505 -13.38 -18.40 -0.27
C ARG A 505 -14.80 -18.88 0.04
N LEU A 506 -15.18 -20.07 -0.43
CA LEU A 506 -16.53 -20.63 -0.30
C LEU A 506 -16.48 -21.94 0.50
N ALA A 507 -17.60 -22.30 1.12
CA ALA A 507 -17.84 -23.62 1.68
C ALA A 507 -19.30 -24.02 1.47
N ALA A 508 -19.55 -25.33 1.41
CA ALA A 508 -20.91 -25.84 1.27
C ALA A 508 -21.80 -25.37 2.43
N ALA A 509 -22.94 -24.74 2.11
CA ALA A 509 -23.99 -24.49 3.08
C ALA A 509 -24.67 -25.80 3.48
N SER A 510 -24.94 -25.98 4.77
CA SER A 510 -25.67 -27.14 5.28
C SER A 510 -27.14 -27.09 4.85
N GLU A 511 -27.81 -28.25 4.84
CA GLU A 511 -29.24 -28.33 4.49
C GLU A 511 -30.12 -27.48 5.42
N ALA A 512 -29.73 -27.32 6.69
CA ALA A 512 -30.43 -26.45 7.63
C ALA A 512 -30.34 -24.97 7.23
N GLU A 513 -29.15 -24.52 6.80
CA GLU A 513 -28.92 -23.14 6.36
C GLU A 513 -29.63 -22.83 5.05
N LYS A 514 -29.57 -23.76 4.09
CA LYS A 514 -30.34 -23.65 2.84
C LYS A 514 -31.84 -23.57 3.12
N THR A 515 -32.33 -24.42 4.02
CA THR A 515 -33.76 -24.40 4.43
C THR A 515 -34.12 -23.07 5.08
N MET A 516 -33.25 -22.51 5.94
CA MET A 516 -33.46 -21.22 6.56
C MET A 516 -33.61 -20.12 5.52
N ILE A 517 -32.64 -19.97 4.60
CA ILE A 517 -32.69 -18.92 3.57
C ILE A 517 -33.97 -19.08 2.73
N ASN A 518 -34.25 -20.28 2.23
CA ASN A 518 -35.45 -20.54 1.41
C ASN A 518 -36.76 -20.24 2.14
N THR A 519 -36.83 -20.47 3.46
CA THR A 519 -38.05 -20.24 4.26
C THR A 519 -38.39 -18.74 4.34
N TYR A 520 -37.37 -17.89 4.48
CA TYR A 520 -37.57 -16.44 4.65
C TYR A 520 -37.39 -15.65 3.35
N TRP A 521 -36.91 -16.30 2.27
CA TRP A 521 -36.58 -15.66 1.01
C TRP A 521 -37.74 -14.85 0.42
N GLN A 522 -38.95 -15.42 0.40
CA GLN A 522 -40.11 -14.75 -0.19
C GLN A 522 -40.41 -13.40 0.48
N ASN A 523 -40.15 -13.25 1.79
CA ASN A 523 -40.35 -11.97 2.47
C ASN A 523 -39.37 -10.89 1.96
N TYR A 524 -38.14 -11.28 1.64
CA TYR A 524 -37.16 -10.39 1.03
C TYR A 524 -37.58 -10.01 -0.40
N VAL A 525 -38.01 -11.00 -1.19
CA VAL A 525 -38.49 -10.80 -2.58
C VAL A 525 -39.67 -9.84 -2.59
N ASP A 526 -40.71 -10.10 -1.80
CA ASP A 526 -41.89 -9.25 -1.69
C ASP A 526 -41.51 -7.81 -1.31
N ALA A 527 -40.52 -7.64 -0.42
CA ALA A 527 -40.04 -6.31 -0.03
C ALA A 527 -39.33 -5.57 -1.17
N GLN A 528 -38.58 -6.25 -2.05
CA GLN A 528 -37.89 -5.62 -3.17
C GLN A 528 -38.82 -5.34 -4.35
N THR A 529 -39.66 -6.31 -4.75
CA THR A 529 -40.55 -6.18 -5.92
C THR A 529 -41.60 -5.09 -5.73
N ASN A 530 -42.07 -4.89 -4.49
CA ASN A 530 -42.98 -3.79 -4.14
C ASN A 530 -42.36 -2.40 -4.28
N VAL A 531 -41.03 -2.28 -4.24
CA VAL A 531 -40.32 -0.98 -4.27
C VAL A 531 -39.74 -0.68 -5.66
N TYR A 532 -39.16 -1.67 -6.34
CA TYR A 532 -38.34 -1.44 -7.55
C TYR A 532 -38.94 -1.99 -8.86
N ASP A 533 -40.19 -2.46 -8.86
CA ASP A 533 -40.86 -3.03 -10.06
C ASP A 533 -40.04 -4.13 -10.75
N LEU A 534 -39.38 -4.98 -9.94
CA LEU A 534 -38.65 -6.17 -10.39
C LEU A 534 -39.62 -7.37 -10.50
N ASP A 535 -39.43 -8.24 -11.49
CA ASP A 535 -40.20 -9.49 -11.60
C ASP A 535 -39.69 -10.50 -10.53
N GLU A 536 -40.61 -11.19 -9.86
CA GLU A 536 -40.27 -12.20 -8.83
C GLU A 536 -39.35 -13.30 -9.37
N LYS A 537 -39.40 -13.57 -10.68
CA LYS A 537 -38.51 -14.53 -11.34
C LYS A 537 -37.03 -14.17 -11.22
N HIS A 538 -36.70 -12.88 -11.09
CA HIS A 538 -35.32 -12.41 -10.89
C HIS A 538 -34.73 -12.83 -9.53
N PHE A 539 -35.52 -13.47 -8.67
CA PHE A 539 -35.07 -13.90 -7.36
C PHE A 539 -35.13 -15.42 -7.21
N GLU A 540 -35.26 -16.17 -8.30
CA GLU A 540 -35.20 -17.63 -8.24
C GLU A 540 -33.79 -18.09 -7.82
N ILE A 541 -33.68 -18.73 -6.66
CA ILE A 541 -32.41 -19.21 -6.13
C ILE A 541 -31.91 -20.40 -6.95
N LYS A 542 -30.73 -20.26 -7.57
CA LYS A 542 -30.00 -21.34 -8.24
C LYS A 542 -29.11 -22.13 -7.28
N ASP A 543 -28.41 -21.43 -6.38
CA ASP A 543 -27.46 -22.06 -5.46
C ASP A 543 -27.18 -21.20 -4.22
N ILE A 544 -26.72 -21.84 -3.14
CA ILE A 544 -26.40 -21.19 -1.86
C ILE A 544 -25.13 -21.80 -1.27
N VAL A 545 -24.16 -20.94 -0.94
CA VAL A 545 -22.89 -21.31 -0.28
C VAL A 545 -22.58 -20.40 0.90
N ARG A 546 -21.75 -20.88 1.83
CA ARG A 546 -21.17 -20.05 2.90
C ARG A 546 -19.96 -19.30 2.38
N ARG A 547 -19.81 -18.04 2.77
CA ARG A 547 -18.59 -17.26 2.57
C ARG A 547 -17.66 -17.50 3.77
N THR A 548 -16.53 -18.17 3.56
CA THR A 548 -15.49 -18.41 4.58
C THR A 548 -14.41 -17.32 4.51
N ASN A 549 -13.38 -17.27 5.36
CA ASN A 549 -12.25 -16.32 5.20
C ASN A 549 -12.68 -14.84 4.95
N ALA A 550 -13.67 -14.37 5.69
CA ALA A 550 -14.11 -12.97 5.61
C ALA A 550 -13.08 -12.05 6.30
N GLY A 551 -13.04 -10.77 5.92
CA GLY A 551 -12.12 -9.80 6.53
C GLY A 551 -12.29 -9.70 8.05
N LEU A 552 -11.30 -9.13 8.75
CA LEU A 552 -11.20 -9.16 10.22
C LEU A 552 -12.47 -8.69 10.95
N GLY A 553 -13.14 -7.66 10.43
CA GLY A 553 -14.41 -7.16 10.98
C GLY A 553 -15.60 -8.13 10.79
N SER A 554 -15.53 -9.00 9.78
CA SER A 554 -16.56 -9.98 9.42
C SER A 554 -16.28 -11.41 9.93
N LEU A 555 -15.14 -11.63 10.60
CA LEU A 555 -14.78 -12.96 11.09
C LEU A 555 -15.76 -13.41 12.18
N GLY A 556 -16.37 -14.58 11.98
CA GLY A 556 -17.30 -15.20 12.93
C GLY A 556 -18.77 -14.88 12.72
N TYR A 557 -19.11 -14.05 11.74
CA TYR A 557 -20.50 -13.78 11.35
C TYR A 557 -20.98 -14.75 10.28
N ASP A 558 -22.26 -15.14 10.36
CA ASP A 558 -22.90 -15.90 9.29
C ASP A 558 -23.00 -15.06 8.03
N ARG A 559 -22.47 -15.59 6.92
CA ARG A 559 -22.43 -14.93 5.63
C ARG A 559 -22.60 -15.96 4.52
N TYR A 560 -23.53 -15.68 3.62
CA TYR A 560 -23.91 -16.57 2.53
C TYR A 560 -23.86 -15.82 1.21
N TYR A 561 -23.43 -16.51 0.15
CA TYR A 561 -23.67 -16.07 -1.21
C TYR A 561 -24.82 -16.87 -1.78
N VAL A 562 -25.80 -16.15 -2.35
CA VAL A 562 -27.00 -16.69 -2.99
C VAL A 562 -26.95 -16.30 -4.46
N LEU A 563 -26.91 -17.30 -5.33
CA LEU A 563 -26.96 -17.10 -6.78
C LEU A 563 -28.43 -17.09 -7.21
N ILE A 564 -28.85 -16.05 -7.93
CA ILE A 564 -30.22 -15.90 -8.45
C ILE A 564 -30.19 -15.75 -9.98
N GLU A 565 -31.24 -16.28 -10.62
CA GLU A 565 -31.56 -16.02 -12.04
C GLU A 565 -31.98 -14.56 -12.21
N ASP A 566 -31.50 -13.86 -13.25
CA ASP A 566 -31.98 -12.51 -13.59
C ASP A 566 -33.05 -12.56 -14.71
N ALA A 567 -33.20 -11.50 -15.51
CA ALA A 567 -34.36 -11.27 -16.38
C ALA A 567 -34.51 -12.29 -17.52
N SER A 568 -33.44 -13.01 -17.88
CA SER A 568 -33.39 -13.91 -19.03
C SER A 568 -32.71 -15.24 -18.70
N ASP A 569 -32.80 -16.21 -19.60
CA ASP A 569 -32.09 -17.49 -19.47
C ASP A 569 -30.63 -17.38 -19.98
N SER A 570 -30.00 -16.19 -19.90
CA SER A 570 -28.63 -15.99 -20.38
C SER A 570 -27.64 -16.53 -19.34
N GLU A 571 -26.40 -16.79 -19.73
CA GLU A 571 -25.37 -17.19 -18.76
C GLU A 571 -24.71 -15.98 -18.06
N ASP A 572 -25.07 -14.77 -18.49
CA ASP A 572 -24.37 -13.50 -18.28
C ASP A 572 -25.15 -12.55 -17.36
N ASP A 573 -26.42 -12.83 -17.08
CA ASP A 573 -27.31 -11.95 -16.34
C ASP A 573 -27.50 -12.38 -14.88
N ASP A 574 -27.10 -13.60 -14.51
CA ASP A 574 -27.08 -14.07 -13.12
C ASP A 574 -26.46 -13.08 -12.13
N ILE A 575 -27.00 -13.07 -10.91
CA ILE A 575 -26.61 -12.14 -9.85
C ILE A 575 -26.22 -12.92 -8.59
N ILE A 576 -25.13 -12.47 -7.95
CA ILE A 576 -24.68 -12.98 -6.67
C ILE A 576 -25.10 -12.00 -5.57
N LEU A 577 -25.94 -12.45 -4.66
CA LEU A 577 -26.36 -11.69 -3.48
C LEU A 577 -25.53 -12.09 -2.25
N ASP A 578 -25.01 -11.10 -1.54
CA ASP A 578 -24.33 -11.21 -0.26
C ASP A 578 -25.33 -11.07 0.88
N VAL A 579 -25.63 -12.18 1.56
CA VAL A 579 -26.52 -12.25 2.73
C VAL A 579 -25.65 -12.33 3.97
N LYS A 580 -25.54 -11.22 4.71
CA LYS A 580 -24.62 -11.08 5.85
C LYS A 580 -25.37 -10.79 7.14
N ALA A 581 -25.09 -11.57 8.19
CA ALA A 581 -25.63 -11.34 9.52
C ALA A 581 -25.15 -9.99 10.06
N GLN A 582 -26.09 -9.20 10.58
CA GLN A 582 -25.81 -7.88 11.12
C GLN A 582 -25.88 -7.88 12.65
N THR A 583 -25.01 -7.10 13.27
CA THR A 583 -24.92 -6.98 14.72
C THR A 583 -24.87 -5.53 15.17
N LYS A 584 -24.77 -5.35 16.49
CA LYS A 584 -24.72 -4.05 17.13
C LYS A 584 -23.54 -3.22 16.59
N ALA A 585 -23.83 -2.00 16.14
CA ALA A 585 -22.79 -1.06 15.72
C ALA A 585 -22.01 -0.53 16.93
N PRO A 586 -20.71 -0.17 16.77
CA PRO A 586 -19.87 0.37 17.83
C PRO A 586 -20.49 1.52 18.64
N PHE A 587 -21.16 2.45 17.97
CA PHE A 587 -21.74 3.67 18.55
C PHE A 587 -23.13 3.47 19.15
N GLU A 588 -23.69 2.26 19.05
CA GLU A 588 -25.07 2.00 19.44
C GLU A 588 -25.20 1.84 20.98
N GLU A 589 -26.07 2.62 21.63
CA GLU A 589 -26.36 2.46 23.06
C GLU A 589 -27.24 1.23 23.33
N GLU A 590 -27.13 0.59 24.50
CA GLU A 590 -27.96 -0.58 24.84
C GLU A 590 -29.48 -0.30 24.81
N ALA A 591 -29.88 0.97 24.97
CA ALA A 591 -31.29 1.37 24.96
C ALA A 591 -31.94 1.36 23.55
N SER A 592 -31.15 1.35 22.47
CA SER A 592 -31.66 1.36 21.08
C SER A 592 -31.89 -0.03 20.48
N MET A 593 -31.63 -1.11 21.24
CA MET A 593 -31.75 -2.52 20.82
C MET A 593 -33.18 -3.00 20.48
N GLN A 594 -34.15 -2.09 20.33
CA GLN A 594 -35.51 -2.43 19.90
C GLN A 594 -35.63 -2.58 18.39
N THR A 595 -34.69 -2.05 17.61
CA THR A 595 -34.64 -2.14 16.15
C THR A 595 -33.69 -3.26 15.73
N PRO A 596 -34.08 -4.19 14.84
CA PRO A 596 -33.18 -5.19 14.28
C PRO A 596 -31.93 -4.53 13.67
N HIS A 597 -30.75 -5.11 13.91
CA HIS A 597 -29.49 -4.52 13.43
C HIS A 597 -29.40 -4.42 11.90
N ALA A 598 -29.98 -5.38 11.16
CA ALA A 598 -30.05 -5.28 9.71
C ALA A 598 -30.95 -4.13 9.22
N GLU A 599 -32.01 -3.77 9.97
CA GLU A 599 -32.84 -2.61 9.63
C GLU A 599 -32.04 -1.31 9.74
N ARG A 600 -31.18 -1.17 10.77
CA ARG A 600 -30.23 -0.06 10.90
C ARG A 600 -29.29 0.00 9.70
N THR A 601 -28.62 -1.11 9.39
CA THR A 601 -27.65 -1.19 8.28
C THR A 601 -28.28 -0.80 6.95
N ILE A 602 -29.45 -1.35 6.62
CA ILE A 602 -30.13 -1.07 5.34
C ILE A 602 -30.68 0.36 5.30
N THR A 603 -31.24 0.87 6.39
CA THR A 603 -31.77 2.24 6.45
C THR A 603 -30.64 3.26 6.31
N GLY A 604 -29.53 3.06 7.03
CA GLY A 604 -28.35 3.92 6.95
C GLY A 604 -27.67 3.88 5.58
N ALA A 605 -27.50 2.68 5.01
CA ALA A 605 -26.97 2.51 3.65
C ALA A 605 -27.82 3.28 2.61
N LYS A 606 -29.15 3.07 2.59
CA LYS A 606 -30.06 3.78 1.67
C LYS A 606 -30.10 5.30 1.90
N ALA A 607 -29.83 5.75 3.13
CA ALA A 607 -29.74 7.18 3.42
C ALA A 607 -28.48 7.80 2.79
N LEU A 608 -27.33 7.13 2.93
CA LEU A 608 -26.02 7.56 2.43
C LEU A 608 -25.83 7.38 0.92
N LEU A 609 -26.52 6.42 0.32
CA LEU A 609 -26.44 6.10 -1.10
C LEU A 609 -27.31 7.04 -1.98
N PRO A 610 -26.94 7.25 -3.26
CA PRO A 610 -27.76 8.00 -4.22
C PRO A 610 -29.04 7.25 -4.59
N ASP A 611 -30.04 7.94 -5.17
CA ASP A 611 -31.34 7.33 -5.52
C ASP A 611 -31.23 6.19 -6.54
N ASN A 612 -30.20 6.23 -7.40
CA ASN A 612 -29.89 5.18 -8.38
C ASN A 612 -28.97 4.10 -7.79
N HIS A 613 -29.08 3.76 -6.51
CA HIS A 613 -28.32 2.65 -5.94
C HIS A 613 -28.89 1.29 -6.40
N SER A 614 -28.11 0.22 -6.26
CA SER A 614 -28.58 -1.15 -6.58
C SER A 614 -29.90 -1.48 -5.86
N PRO A 615 -30.89 -2.09 -6.54
CA PRO A 615 -32.20 -2.37 -5.95
C PRO A 615 -32.17 -3.53 -4.95
N TYR A 616 -31.07 -4.29 -4.86
CA TYR A 616 -30.98 -5.49 -4.02
C TYR A 616 -30.70 -5.20 -2.54
N TRP A 617 -30.48 -3.94 -2.15
CA TRP A 617 -30.33 -3.54 -0.76
C TRP A 617 -31.62 -3.77 0.05
N GLY A 618 -31.63 -4.83 0.85
CA GLY A 618 -32.79 -5.22 1.66
C GLY A 618 -32.44 -6.08 2.86
N MET A 619 -33.47 -6.50 3.59
CA MET A 619 -33.31 -7.30 4.81
C MET A 619 -33.91 -8.68 4.61
N LEU A 620 -33.19 -9.71 5.07
CA LEU A 620 -33.71 -11.06 5.27
C LEU A 620 -33.78 -11.29 6.78
N ASP A 621 -34.99 -11.24 7.32
CA ASP A 621 -35.22 -11.39 8.76
C ASP A 621 -35.68 -12.81 9.09
N THR A 622 -35.08 -13.39 10.13
CA THR A 622 -35.37 -14.74 10.61
C THR A 622 -35.77 -14.68 12.08
N GLU A 623 -36.29 -15.79 12.64
CA GLU A 623 -36.64 -15.84 14.07
C GLU A 623 -35.46 -15.58 15.03
N GLU A 624 -34.22 -15.87 14.62
CA GLU A 624 -33.04 -15.81 15.50
C GLU A 624 -32.05 -14.69 15.14
N GLN A 625 -32.01 -14.27 13.87
CA GLN A 625 -30.98 -13.38 13.33
C GLN A 625 -31.53 -12.56 12.15
N SER A 626 -31.09 -11.30 12.05
CA SER A 626 -31.39 -10.45 10.90
C SER A 626 -30.16 -10.31 10.00
N TYR A 627 -30.38 -10.31 8.68
CA TYR A 627 -29.33 -10.25 7.66
C TYR A 627 -29.55 -9.05 6.74
N SER A 628 -28.47 -8.35 6.40
CA SER A 628 -28.45 -7.46 5.25
C SER A 628 -28.27 -8.28 3.97
N VAL A 629 -29.03 -7.96 2.93
CA VAL A 629 -28.88 -8.50 1.58
C VAL A 629 -28.45 -7.36 0.67
N ARG A 630 -27.40 -7.60 -0.12
CA ARG A 630 -26.92 -6.66 -1.14
C ARG A 630 -26.33 -7.41 -2.33
N GLU A 631 -26.32 -6.76 -3.48
CA GLU A 631 -25.62 -7.28 -4.65
C GLU A 631 -24.11 -7.27 -4.44
N ARG A 632 -23.46 -8.34 -4.88
CA ARG A 632 -22.02 -8.34 -5.05
C ARG A 632 -21.66 -7.63 -6.36
N SER A 633 -21.22 -6.39 -6.24
CA SER A 633 -20.79 -5.57 -7.37
C SER A 633 -19.60 -6.19 -8.13
N ARG A 634 -19.72 -6.28 -9.46
CA ARG A 634 -18.61 -6.61 -10.38
C ARG A 634 -17.51 -5.54 -10.44
N TYR A 635 -17.83 -4.29 -10.09
CA TYR A 635 -16.86 -3.19 -10.06
C TYR A 635 -16.25 -2.97 -8.67
N LYS A 636 -16.28 -3.99 -7.80
CA LYS A 636 -15.82 -3.83 -6.43
C LYS A 636 -14.30 -3.62 -6.40
N GLU A 637 -13.87 -2.41 -6.07
CA GLU A 637 -12.46 -2.04 -5.88
C GLU A 637 -12.30 -1.17 -4.61
N GLU A 638 -11.22 -1.40 -3.85
CA GLU A 638 -10.90 -0.72 -2.59
C GLU A 638 -9.45 -0.21 -2.65
N PHE A 639 -9.14 0.89 -1.96
CA PHE A 639 -7.79 1.48 -1.99
C PHE A 639 -6.99 1.08 -0.74
N GLY A 640 -6.16 0.05 -0.89
CA GLY A 640 -5.32 -0.53 0.18
C GLY A 640 -3.85 -0.11 0.13
N GLU A 641 -3.01 -0.78 0.91
CA GLU A 641 -1.57 -0.48 1.04
C GLU A 641 -0.78 -0.59 -0.28
N ALA A 642 -1.21 -1.47 -1.18
CA ALA A 642 -0.55 -1.71 -2.47
C ALA A 642 -1.08 -0.83 -3.61
N SER A 643 -2.12 -0.03 -3.35
CA SER A 643 -2.81 0.74 -4.39
C SER A 643 -2.07 2.03 -4.79
N PHE A 644 -1.04 2.44 -4.06
CA PHE A 644 -0.40 3.74 -4.21
C PHE A 644 1.11 3.62 -4.45
N GLU A 645 1.58 4.32 -5.48
CA GLU A 645 2.99 4.45 -5.85
C GLU A 645 3.52 5.88 -5.67
N SER A 646 2.64 6.84 -5.37
CA SER A 646 2.96 8.27 -5.31
C SER A 646 2.00 9.06 -4.41
N LYS A 647 2.43 10.27 -3.98
CA LYS A 647 1.59 11.22 -3.23
C LYS A 647 0.37 11.64 -4.05
N GLU A 648 0.56 11.85 -5.35
CA GLU A 648 -0.44 12.33 -6.28
C GLU A 648 -1.62 11.36 -6.44
N GLN A 649 -1.35 10.05 -6.48
CA GLN A 649 -2.39 9.01 -6.49
C GLN A 649 -3.17 9.01 -5.18
N LEU A 650 -2.49 9.13 -4.04
CA LEU A 650 -3.14 9.23 -2.73
C LEU A 650 -4.05 10.46 -2.66
N GLU A 651 -3.54 11.63 -3.03
CA GLU A 651 -4.31 12.88 -3.06
C GLU A 651 -5.52 12.78 -3.99
N SER A 652 -5.41 12.09 -5.12
CA SER A 652 -6.54 11.84 -6.02
C SER A 652 -7.66 11.07 -5.32
N VAL A 653 -7.34 9.98 -4.61
CA VAL A 653 -8.33 9.19 -3.85
C VAL A 653 -8.88 9.99 -2.67
N VAL A 654 -8.02 10.72 -1.96
CA VAL A 654 -8.39 11.54 -0.80
C VAL A 654 -9.38 12.65 -1.20
N ARG A 655 -9.12 13.36 -2.31
CA ARG A 655 -10.05 14.38 -2.82
C ARG A 655 -11.42 13.78 -3.14
N HIS A 656 -11.49 12.69 -3.91
CA HIS A 656 -12.78 12.06 -4.22
C HIS A 656 -13.47 11.47 -2.98
N SER A 657 -12.70 10.96 -2.01
CA SER A 657 -13.23 10.45 -0.74
C SER A 657 -13.89 11.56 0.08
N ALA A 658 -13.25 12.73 0.17
CA ALA A 658 -13.80 13.91 0.83
C ALA A 658 -15.09 14.38 0.17
N GLN A 659 -15.10 14.41 -1.17
CA GLN A 659 -16.26 14.82 -1.95
C GLN A 659 -17.44 13.87 -1.78
N ALA A 660 -17.19 12.56 -1.91
CA ALA A 660 -18.18 11.51 -1.70
C ALA A 660 -18.77 11.55 -0.28
N ALA A 661 -17.92 11.67 0.75
CA ALA A 661 -18.39 11.78 2.13
C ALA A 661 -19.28 13.01 2.36
N ALA A 662 -18.90 14.19 1.83
CA ALA A 662 -19.70 15.41 1.97
C ALA A 662 -21.09 15.27 1.33
N ILE A 663 -21.15 14.66 0.14
CA ILE A 663 -22.39 14.41 -0.57
C ILE A 663 -23.22 13.35 0.16
N ALA A 664 -22.64 12.22 0.54
CA ALA A 664 -23.32 11.11 1.22
C ALA A 664 -23.93 11.55 2.57
N HIS A 665 -23.16 12.27 3.40
CA HIS A 665 -23.68 12.86 4.65
C HIS A 665 -24.85 13.83 4.40
N SER A 666 -24.83 14.55 3.28
CA SER A 666 -25.92 15.47 2.90
C SER A 666 -27.14 14.75 2.29
N ARG A 667 -26.95 13.61 1.61
CA ARG A 667 -28.05 12.73 1.16
C ARG A 667 -28.86 12.20 2.34
N ALA A 668 -28.17 11.87 3.42
CA ALA A 668 -28.74 11.26 4.60
C ALA A 668 -29.63 12.20 5.44
N ASN A 669 -29.37 13.50 5.40
CA ASN A 669 -30.15 14.51 6.10
C ASN A 669 -30.23 15.80 5.25
N PRO A 670 -31.40 16.16 4.69
CA PRO A 670 -31.53 17.31 3.78
C PRO A 670 -31.16 18.67 4.37
N THR A 671 -31.16 18.81 5.69
CA THR A 671 -30.77 20.06 6.37
C THR A 671 -29.32 20.06 6.86
N PHE A 672 -28.63 18.93 6.73
CA PHE A 672 -27.28 18.75 7.26
C PHE A 672 -26.29 19.70 6.63
N ALA A 673 -26.26 19.82 5.29
CA ALA A 673 -25.27 20.65 4.60
C ALA A 673 -25.31 22.11 5.07
N GLU A 674 -26.51 22.70 5.17
CA GLU A 674 -26.69 24.06 5.68
C GLU A 674 -26.30 24.20 7.15
N ASN A 675 -26.67 23.24 7.99
CA ASN A 675 -26.40 23.28 9.43
C ASN A 675 -24.91 23.09 9.74
N ALA A 676 -24.28 22.08 9.15
CA ALA A 676 -22.87 21.79 9.33
C ALA A 676 -21.99 22.88 8.73
N SER A 677 -22.31 23.43 7.55
CA SER A 677 -21.55 24.56 6.98
C SER A 677 -21.61 25.79 7.89
N ARG A 678 -22.78 26.10 8.46
CA ARG A 678 -22.94 27.21 9.41
C ARG A 678 -22.18 26.97 10.72
N ALA A 679 -22.19 25.74 11.22
CA ALA A 679 -21.45 25.37 12.43
C ALA A 679 -19.94 25.50 12.21
N ILE A 680 -19.42 24.93 11.11
CA ILE A 680 -17.99 25.02 10.72
C ILE A 680 -17.53 26.47 10.61
N GLN A 681 -18.31 27.35 9.97
CA GLN A 681 -17.99 28.78 9.88
C GLN A 681 -17.93 29.49 11.25
N SER A 682 -18.59 28.95 12.27
CA SER A 682 -18.58 29.48 13.63
C SER A 682 -17.47 28.89 14.51
N TRP A 683 -16.92 27.74 14.12
CA TRP A 683 -15.86 27.06 14.84
C TRP A 683 -14.51 27.66 14.47
N GLU A 684 -13.69 27.92 15.49
CA GLU A 684 -12.34 28.43 15.30
C GLU A 684 -11.46 27.32 14.70
N ASP A 685 -10.84 27.61 13.54
CA ASP A 685 -9.88 26.73 12.86
C ASP A 685 -10.31 25.25 12.78
N PHE A 686 -11.48 25.00 12.19
CA PHE A 686 -12.02 23.63 12.06
C PHE A 686 -11.05 22.68 11.35
N GLU A 687 -10.43 23.14 10.26
CA GLU A 687 -9.52 22.34 9.44
C GLU A 687 -8.24 21.97 10.20
N GLY A 688 -7.59 22.94 10.83
CA GLY A 688 -6.41 22.69 11.67
C GLY A 688 -6.74 21.81 12.87
N THR A 689 -7.85 22.08 13.55
CA THR A 689 -8.29 21.32 14.73
C THR A 689 -8.61 19.86 14.38
N LEU A 690 -9.32 19.60 13.27
CA LEU A 690 -9.67 18.23 12.88
C LEU A 690 -8.42 17.44 12.45
N THR A 691 -7.51 18.09 11.74
CA THR A 691 -6.21 17.51 11.35
C THR A 691 -5.42 17.13 12.60
N GLU A 692 -5.33 18.04 13.57
CA GLU A 692 -4.65 17.81 14.85
C GLU A 692 -5.24 16.63 15.63
N ILE A 693 -6.58 16.58 15.73
CA ILE A 693 -7.27 15.47 16.43
C ILE A 693 -7.02 14.14 15.71
N SER A 694 -7.00 14.12 14.37
CA SER A 694 -6.72 12.92 13.58
C SER A 694 -5.31 12.37 13.85
N VAL A 695 -4.31 13.26 13.88
CA VAL A 695 -2.92 12.90 14.21
C VAL A 695 -2.81 12.39 15.65
N GLN A 696 -3.43 13.08 16.61
CA GLN A 696 -3.43 12.66 18.00
C GLN A 696 -4.11 11.31 18.21
N TYR A 697 -5.25 11.11 17.55
CA TYR A 697 -6.01 9.87 17.68
C TYR A 697 -5.23 8.68 17.11
N TYR A 698 -4.48 8.88 16.02
CA TYR A 698 -3.55 7.86 15.54
C TYR A 698 -2.47 7.51 16.58
N GLY A 699 -1.95 8.50 17.30
CA GLY A 699 -1.07 8.27 18.46
C GLY A 699 -1.72 7.41 19.56
N GLN A 700 -3.02 7.61 19.83
CA GLN A 700 -3.79 6.78 20.77
C GLN A 700 -3.91 5.32 20.26
N VAL A 701 -4.13 5.12 18.96
CA VAL A 701 -4.17 3.78 18.35
C VAL A 701 -2.83 3.06 18.53
N ILE A 702 -1.70 3.74 18.33
CA ILE A 702 -0.35 3.17 18.56
C ILE A 702 -0.21 2.74 20.03
N HIS A 703 -0.62 3.59 20.97
CA HIS A 703 -0.59 3.28 22.39
C HIS A 703 -1.43 2.03 22.70
N ASP A 704 -2.67 1.99 22.23
CA ASP A 704 -3.59 0.89 22.48
C ASP A 704 -3.10 -0.42 21.87
N TYR A 705 -2.53 -0.38 20.66
CA TYR A 705 -1.92 -1.56 20.03
C TYR A 705 -0.79 -2.13 20.87
N ASN A 706 0.11 -1.29 21.38
CA ASN A 706 1.23 -1.73 22.21
C ASN A 706 0.74 -2.38 23.51
N VAL A 707 -0.28 -1.81 24.15
CA VAL A 707 -0.91 -2.38 25.35
C VAL A 707 -1.59 -3.71 25.03
N PHE A 708 -2.39 -3.76 23.96
CA PHE A 708 -3.06 -4.96 23.50
C PHE A 708 -2.06 -6.09 23.19
N SER A 709 -1.02 -5.78 22.41
CA SER A 709 0.00 -6.74 21.98
C SER A 709 0.78 -7.34 23.15
N ALA A 710 1.16 -6.49 24.12
CA ALA A 710 1.81 -6.95 25.35
C ALA A 710 0.90 -7.86 26.18
N GLN A 711 -0.39 -7.54 26.31
CA GLN A 711 -1.35 -8.38 27.03
C GLN A 711 -1.66 -9.70 26.30
N TYR A 712 -1.78 -9.66 24.98
CA TYR A 712 -2.04 -10.84 24.16
C TYR A 712 -0.86 -11.82 24.23
N THR A 713 0.37 -11.33 24.06
CA THR A 713 1.60 -12.13 24.14
C THR A 713 1.80 -12.77 25.51
N ASN A 714 1.40 -12.08 26.58
CA ASN A 714 1.45 -12.61 27.96
C ASN A 714 0.29 -13.57 28.29
N GLY A 715 -0.58 -13.88 27.33
CA GLY A 715 -1.70 -14.82 27.50
C GLY A 715 -2.86 -14.28 28.35
N PHE A 716 -2.87 -12.98 28.67
CA PHE A 716 -3.92 -12.37 29.49
C PHE A 716 -5.30 -12.50 28.85
N PHE A 717 -5.41 -12.15 27.57
CA PHE A 717 -6.68 -12.28 26.83
C PHE A 717 -7.16 -13.73 26.76
N LEU A 718 -6.27 -14.69 26.47
CA LEU A 718 -6.58 -16.13 26.39
C LEU A 718 -7.08 -16.72 27.72
N LEU A 719 -6.49 -16.31 28.84
CA LEU A 719 -6.92 -16.73 30.18
C LEU A 719 -8.32 -16.21 30.53
N GLU A 720 -8.60 -14.95 30.20
CA GLU A 720 -9.86 -14.28 30.54
C GLU A 720 -11.04 -14.73 29.67
N ILE A 721 -10.86 -14.98 28.36
CA ILE A 721 -11.92 -15.54 27.49
C ILE A 721 -12.42 -16.87 28.05
N ARG A 722 -11.49 -17.73 28.47
CA ARG A 722 -11.80 -19.03 29.08
C ARG A 722 -12.52 -18.90 30.41
N MET A 723 -12.38 -17.78 31.11
CA MET A 723 -13.14 -17.49 32.32
C MET A 723 -14.53 -16.93 31.97
N PHE A 724 -14.63 -16.02 31.01
CA PHE A 724 -15.91 -15.43 30.59
C PHE A 724 -16.89 -16.47 30.04
N GLN A 725 -16.44 -17.41 29.21
CA GLN A 725 -17.29 -18.47 28.62
C GLN A 725 -17.69 -19.58 29.62
N ARG A 726 -17.15 -19.60 30.84
CA ARG A 726 -17.53 -20.54 31.91
C ARG A 726 -18.67 -20.04 32.79
N TYR A 727 -19.03 -18.75 32.68
CA TYR A 727 -20.16 -18.11 33.36
C TYR A 727 -21.29 -17.87 32.36
#